data_AF-A0ABD2EG13-F1
#
_entry.id   AF-A0ABD2EG13-F1
#
_cell.length_a   1.000
_cell.length_b   1.000
_cell.length_c   1.000
_cell.angle_alpha   90.00
_cell.angle_beta   90.00
_cell.angle_gamma   90.00
#
_symmetry.space_group_name_H-M   'P 1'
#
loop_
_entity.id
_entity.type
_entity.pdbx_description
1 polymer ?
#
loop_
_entity_poly.entity_id
_entity_poly.type
_entity_poly.pdbx_seq_one_letter_code
_entity_poly.pdbx_strand_id
1 'polypeptide(L)'
;MDDSTTDTEKEEEEEKDEKDQEPIYAIAPTINIKDERFVDLSETPAFIFLHELHAMGKLPGTRMAELKAKYTLLHDTVVSTQESEVQLLQNAKRFTEQIQQQQFHLQQADKFPEAFSTEVSKMREQLLKYQNEYNAVKEREFHNQYRLSSLKEEKSLIVKEFEKIPKPGEMEKKMKILKESTEELRKEIMQKKLEIKNLREDLSSKQKQLLKEQKELEELLEYQVVLKDEVAHHQTIPVQIGKEIEKITRRKVEMEKKKIVLEHEFKELNDSLKKVETKVSAIVEEKEDVIKEVEGKRALLEVKEREYNQLVKLLELTRENEATSLTERGILDLNLRNSLIDKQNYHDELSRKQREKERDFRNLKKMELLLKVSWDALNQTQAMHQRLLLEIEAIPKDDSTLPERRRELHKEVEVAKRNLAQQKILSEAESKLVEQQLAEENKLLKEQENMKELVFTLVRMTQIKIDEKEQKSKDFLKAQQKYTNIVKEIKAKDLEIRIHKKKKREIHRRLREFAKLYDTIRNERNKFVNLLHKAHQKVNEIKERHKMSLNELEILRNSAVTQERKLQNSMLKHANNVTIRESMQNDVYKIVSKLQEMKEKKEIQLNNIDRLANMITMVEEEMVQLRKRYEKAVQRRNESGVQLIEREEEVCIFYEKINIQEKMKLNGEIELHVLEEKIRFLKLKIAEKQRQIRVTQKSLPTKRSLDADLALLQIQFSQCTDRIRDLEKQFINPEGKDRTRFLPGKDLTEKEMIKKLDKLELQLAKEEEKLLEKDFIYEQVSRLTDRLCSKTQACKQDTLFLAKKMNGYQRRIKDATEKMMALVAELSMKQALTIELQKEVKEKEEFIFSCNSRIEKGLPLNKEIEKEWLKALRDEEMYALATAEKSREFSEADSHQLPNGVYTTAEQRPNAYIPEADTALPLPKPYGALAPFKPSEPGANMRHIRKPVIKPIEI
;
A
#
# COMPACT_ATOMS: atom_id res chain seq x y z
N MET A 1 30.43 34.68 15.22
CA MET A 1 29.99 35.74 16.15
C MET A 1 28.48 35.80 16.04
N ASP A 2 27.86 35.00 16.89
CA ASP A 2 26.90 35.45 17.89
C ASP A 2 25.53 35.99 17.41
N ASP A 3 24.51 35.22 17.80
CA ASP A 3 23.31 35.67 18.50
C ASP A 3 22.13 36.33 17.77
N SER A 4 21.11 35.48 17.54
CA SER A 4 19.86 35.43 18.37
C SER A 4 18.52 35.80 17.70
N THR A 5 17.45 35.43 18.43
CA THR A 5 16.00 35.53 18.11
C THR A 5 15.54 34.66 16.92
N THR A 6 14.83 33.53 17.08
CA THR A 6 13.52 33.25 17.72
C THR A 6 12.32 33.87 17.01
N ASP A 7 11.50 33.03 16.38
CA ASP A 7 10.18 32.71 16.95
C ASP A 7 9.66 31.36 16.43
N THR A 8 8.68 30.77 17.12
CA THR A 8 8.12 29.44 16.86
C THR A 8 6.61 29.51 16.69
N GLU A 9 6.10 29.09 15.53
CA GLU A 9 4.68 28.79 15.34
C GLU A 9 4.41 27.30 15.58
N LYS A 10 3.14 26.96 15.87
CA LYS A 10 2.76 25.71 16.53
C LYS A 10 2.23 24.69 15.54
N GLU A 11 2.58 23.43 15.77
CA GLU A 11 1.81 22.29 15.27
C GLU A 11 0.70 21.99 16.31
N GLU A 12 -0.54 21.83 15.86
CA GLU A 12 -1.67 21.41 16.70
C GLU A 12 -1.89 19.90 16.50
N GLU A 13 -1.71 19.10 17.57
CA GLU A 13 -1.98 17.66 17.54
C GLU A 13 -3.47 17.36 17.78
N GLU A 14 -4.04 16.43 17.01
CA GLU A 14 -5.43 15.98 17.15
C GLU A 14 -5.59 15.02 18.35
N GLU A 15 -5.97 15.54 19.52
CA GLU A 15 -6.47 14.69 20.62
C GLU A 15 -7.79 13.99 20.24
N LYS A 16 -7.97 12.75 20.72
CA LYS A 16 -9.14 11.92 20.41
C LYS A 16 -10.08 11.82 21.61
N ASP A 17 -11.36 12.10 21.38
CA ASP A 17 -12.45 11.82 22.33
C ASP A 17 -12.60 10.31 22.60
N GLU A 18 -11.95 9.78 23.64
CA GLU A 18 -12.41 8.55 24.29
C GLU A 18 -13.44 8.89 25.37
N LYS A 19 -14.70 8.51 25.14
CA LYS A 19 -15.83 8.86 26.00
C LYS A 19 -15.99 7.90 27.18
N ASP A 20 -16.39 8.45 28.33
CA ASP A 20 -16.69 7.71 29.55
C ASP A 20 -17.63 6.52 29.30
N GLN A 21 -17.25 5.36 29.83
CA GLN A 21 -18.12 4.20 29.93
C GLN A 21 -18.73 4.13 31.33
N GLU A 22 -20.02 4.50 31.45
CA GLU A 22 -20.77 4.31 32.70
C GLU A 22 -20.86 2.81 33.06
N PRO A 23 -20.43 2.38 34.26
CA PRO A 23 -20.52 0.98 34.67
C PRO A 23 -21.98 0.59 34.97
N ILE A 24 -22.45 -0.48 34.33
CA ILE A 24 -23.83 -0.95 34.39
C ILE A 24 -24.19 -1.43 35.81
N TYR A 25 -25.17 -0.78 36.44
CA TYR A 25 -25.75 -1.23 37.71
C TYR A 25 -26.73 -2.40 37.49
N ALA A 26 -26.42 -3.56 38.08
CA ALA A 26 -27.35 -4.68 38.13
C ALA A 26 -28.48 -4.42 39.15
N ILE A 27 -29.71 -4.28 38.66
CA ILE A 27 -30.90 -4.10 39.51
C ILE A 27 -31.30 -5.45 40.13
N ALA A 28 -31.29 -5.53 41.46
CA ALA A 28 -31.67 -6.74 42.19
C ALA A 28 -33.21 -6.95 42.21
N PRO A 29 -33.72 -8.19 42.03
CA PRO A 29 -35.15 -8.47 42.13
C PRO A 29 -35.69 -8.22 43.56
N THR A 30 -36.72 -7.39 43.69
CA THR A 30 -37.44 -7.16 44.96
C THR A 30 -38.41 -8.30 45.27
N ILE A 31 -37.89 -9.43 45.74
CA ILE A 31 -38.69 -10.50 46.36
C ILE A 31 -38.66 -10.31 47.88
N ASN A 32 -39.83 -10.34 48.53
CA ASN A 32 -39.98 -10.00 49.95
C ASN A 32 -39.76 -11.23 50.85
N ILE A 33 -38.53 -11.76 50.90
CA ILE A 33 -38.12 -13.08 51.45
C ILE A 33 -38.18 -13.15 53.01
N LYS A 34 -39.10 -12.42 53.65
CA LYS A 34 -39.26 -12.41 55.12
C LYS A 34 -40.34 -13.35 55.64
N ASP A 35 -41.39 -13.58 54.87
CA ASP A 35 -42.61 -14.22 55.40
C ASP A 35 -42.57 -15.76 55.37
N GLU A 36 -41.72 -16.38 54.53
CA GLU A 36 -41.61 -17.85 54.42
C GLU A 36 -40.74 -18.49 55.52
N ARG A 37 -39.97 -17.71 56.29
CA ARG A 37 -38.97 -18.23 57.25
C ARG A 37 -39.54 -18.84 58.54
N PHE A 38 -40.86 -18.76 58.74
CA PHE A 38 -41.53 -19.18 59.98
C PHE A 38 -42.78 -20.04 59.73
N VAL A 39 -42.79 -20.83 58.65
CA VAL A 39 -43.82 -21.87 58.44
C VAL A 39 -43.50 -23.09 59.30
N ASP A 40 -44.43 -23.50 60.18
CA ASP A 40 -44.27 -24.75 60.91
C ASP A 40 -44.39 -25.94 59.94
N LEU A 41 -43.32 -26.74 59.84
CA LEU A 41 -43.22 -27.88 58.94
C LEU A 41 -44.38 -28.89 59.11
N SER A 42 -44.99 -28.93 60.30
CA SER A 42 -46.18 -29.74 60.63
C SER A 42 -47.41 -29.37 59.79
N GLU A 43 -47.59 -28.08 59.50
CA GLU A 43 -48.79 -27.53 58.84
C GLU A 43 -48.63 -27.43 57.32
N THR A 44 -47.42 -27.64 56.79
CA THR A 44 -47.16 -27.64 55.34
C THR A 44 -48.06 -28.66 54.62
N PRO A 45 -48.75 -28.31 53.51
CA PRO A 45 -49.65 -29.23 52.81
C PRO A 45 -49.01 -30.58 52.43
N ALA A 46 -47.71 -30.60 52.14
CA ALA A 46 -46.96 -31.84 51.89
C ALA A 46 -46.96 -32.81 53.08
N PHE A 47 -46.86 -32.31 54.32
CA PHE A 47 -46.90 -33.12 55.54
C PHE A 47 -48.33 -33.63 55.84
N ILE A 48 -49.34 -32.81 55.55
CA ILE A 48 -50.76 -33.16 55.68
C ILE A 48 -51.12 -34.28 54.67
N PHE A 49 -50.85 -34.09 53.38
CA PHE A 49 -51.11 -35.12 52.37
C PHE A 49 -50.34 -36.43 52.63
N LEU A 50 -49.11 -36.38 53.15
CA LEU A 50 -48.38 -37.59 53.56
C LEU A 50 -49.03 -38.29 54.76
N HIS A 51 -49.65 -37.56 55.69
CA HIS A 51 -50.48 -38.14 56.75
C HIS A 51 -51.78 -38.76 56.22
N GLU A 52 -52.50 -38.09 55.32
CA GLU A 52 -53.73 -38.60 54.72
C GLU A 52 -53.49 -39.88 53.91
N LEU A 53 -52.44 -39.92 53.09
CA LEU A 53 -52.08 -41.10 52.29
C LEU A 53 -51.69 -42.31 53.17
N HIS A 54 -51.11 -42.06 54.34
CA HIS A 54 -50.86 -43.08 55.36
C HIS A 54 -52.17 -43.53 56.04
N ALA A 55 -53.05 -42.60 56.41
CA ALA A 55 -54.35 -42.91 57.02
C ALA A 55 -55.28 -43.70 56.09
N MET A 56 -55.20 -43.45 54.76
CA MET A 56 -55.88 -44.25 53.74
C MET A 56 -55.22 -45.62 53.46
N GLY A 57 -54.17 -46.00 54.21
CA GLY A 57 -53.47 -47.28 54.07
C GLY A 57 -52.65 -47.45 52.77
N LYS A 58 -52.54 -46.39 51.95
CA LYS A 58 -51.86 -46.43 50.63
C LYS A 58 -50.35 -46.29 50.73
N LEU A 59 -49.82 -45.85 51.88
CA LEU A 59 -48.42 -45.48 52.05
C LEU A 59 -47.93 -45.99 53.42
N PRO A 60 -46.96 -46.91 53.49
CA PRO A 60 -46.50 -47.49 54.75
C PRO A 60 -45.72 -46.48 55.61
N GLY A 61 -45.85 -46.56 56.93
CA GLY A 61 -45.33 -45.56 57.88
C GLY A 61 -43.83 -45.29 57.79
N THR A 62 -43.02 -46.31 57.49
CA THR A 62 -41.58 -46.15 57.23
C THR A 62 -41.32 -45.25 56.02
N ARG A 63 -42.05 -45.43 54.91
CA ARG A 63 -41.91 -44.62 53.71
C ARG A 63 -42.50 -43.21 53.88
N MET A 64 -43.55 -43.05 54.71
CA MET A 64 -44.00 -41.71 55.13
C MET A 64 -42.87 -40.98 55.89
N ALA A 65 -42.20 -41.64 56.84
CA ALA A 65 -41.10 -41.06 57.61
C ALA A 65 -39.90 -40.69 56.71
N GLU A 66 -39.51 -41.56 55.77
CA GLU A 66 -38.46 -41.25 54.78
C GLU A 66 -38.80 -40.03 53.91
N LEU A 67 -40.05 -39.91 53.45
CA LEU A 67 -40.48 -38.79 52.61
C LEU A 67 -40.53 -37.48 53.41
N LYS A 68 -40.98 -37.53 54.67
CA LYS A 68 -40.92 -36.39 55.59
C LYS A 68 -39.48 -35.95 55.87
N ALA A 69 -38.58 -36.87 56.20
CA ALA A 69 -37.17 -36.56 56.43
C ALA A 69 -36.46 -35.99 55.18
N LYS A 70 -36.88 -36.39 53.97
CA LYS A 70 -36.40 -35.78 52.72
C LYS A 70 -36.98 -34.38 52.48
N TYR A 71 -38.23 -34.14 52.87
CA TYR A 71 -38.86 -32.82 52.75
C TYR A 71 -38.28 -31.81 53.75
N THR A 72 -38.04 -32.21 55.00
CA THR A 72 -37.33 -31.36 55.97
C THR A 72 -35.91 -31.08 55.51
N LEU A 73 -35.14 -32.10 55.07
CA LEU A 73 -33.80 -31.89 54.52
C LEU A 73 -33.81 -30.91 53.34
N LEU A 74 -34.79 -30.99 52.43
CA LEU A 74 -34.94 -30.06 51.32
C LEU A 74 -35.23 -28.63 51.83
N HIS A 75 -36.19 -28.47 52.73
CA HIS A 75 -36.52 -27.20 53.35
C HIS A 75 -35.31 -26.57 54.05
N ASP A 76 -34.61 -27.35 54.88
CA ASP A 76 -33.44 -26.89 55.64
C ASP A 76 -32.29 -26.48 54.71
N THR A 77 -32.10 -27.19 53.57
CA THR A 77 -31.15 -26.73 52.55
C THR A 77 -31.58 -25.41 51.90
N VAL A 78 -32.87 -25.21 51.60
CA VAL A 78 -33.38 -23.94 51.05
C VAL A 78 -33.26 -22.78 52.03
N VAL A 79 -33.52 -23.00 53.33
CA VAL A 79 -33.27 -22.00 54.37
C VAL A 79 -31.78 -21.66 54.42
N SER A 80 -30.90 -22.67 54.42
CA SER A 80 -29.45 -22.44 54.45
C SER A 80 -28.92 -21.67 53.24
N THR A 81 -29.45 -21.91 52.03
CA THR A 81 -29.05 -21.15 50.84
C THR A 81 -29.55 -19.71 50.90
N GLN A 82 -30.82 -19.48 51.27
CA GLN A 82 -31.36 -18.13 51.50
C GLN A 82 -30.62 -17.36 52.61
N GLU A 83 -30.11 -18.04 53.64
CA GLU A 83 -29.27 -17.40 54.66
C GLU A 83 -27.89 -17.04 54.12
N SER A 84 -27.25 -17.94 53.37
CA SER A 84 -25.95 -17.66 52.72
C SER A 84 -26.05 -16.52 51.69
N GLU A 85 -27.15 -16.44 50.93
CA GLU A 85 -27.42 -15.36 49.98
C GLU A 85 -27.57 -14.01 50.70
N VAL A 86 -28.34 -13.97 51.79
CA VAL A 86 -28.49 -12.75 52.62
C VAL A 86 -27.16 -12.35 53.26
N GLN A 87 -26.32 -13.29 53.70
CA GLN A 87 -24.97 -12.99 54.20
C GLN A 87 -24.05 -12.45 53.09
N LEU A 88 -24.10 -13.02 51.89
CA LEU A 88 -23.35 -12.52 50.73
C LEU A 88 -23.80 -11.11 50.32
N LEU A 89 -25.10 -10.82 50.34
CA LEU A 89 -25.63 -9.47 50.08
C LEU A 89 -25.25 -8.45 51.17
N GLN A 90 -25.18 -8.87 52.44
CA GLN A 90 -24.66 -8.01 53.53
C GLN A 90 -23.15 -7.75 53.39
N ASN A 91 -22.38 -8.77 53.02
CA ASN A 91 -20.95 -8.63 52.76
C ASN A 91 -20.69 -7.76 51.53
N ALA A 92 -21.45 -7.92 50.45
CA ALA A 92 -21.39 -7.06 49.26
C ALA A 92 -21.62 -5.59 49.63
N LYS A 93 -22.66 -5.27 50.42
CA LYS A 93 -22.89 -3.90 50.92
C LYS A 93 -21.73 -3.37 51.75
N ARG A 94 -21.22 -4.14 52.72
CA ARG A 94 -20.05 -3.76 53.52
C ARG A 94 -18.80 -3.51 52.67
N PHE A 95 -18.55 -4.33 51.65
CA PHE A 95 -17.45 -4.13 50.72
C PHE A 95 -17.69 -2.92 49.80
N THR A 96 -18.93 -2.63 49.39
CA THR A 96 -19.25 -1.39 48.66
C THR A 96 -19.00 -0.15 49.53
N GLU A 97 -19.43 -0.16 50.79
CA GLU A 97 -19.17 0.92 51.76
C GLU A 97 -17.66 1.09 52.01
N GLN A 98 -16.90 0.01 52.15
CA GLN A 98 -15.43 0.05 52.28
C GLN A 98 -14.74 0.56 51.01
N ILE A 99 -15.20 0.16 49.82
CA ILE A 99 -14.69 0.68 48.54
C ILE A 99 -15.00 2.17 48.41
N GLN A 100 -16.19 2.64 48.78
CA GLN A 100 -16.53 4.07 48.78
C GLN A 100 -15.69 4.86 49.79
N GLN A 101 -15.42 4.32 50.98
CA GLN A 101 -14.51 4.93 51.95
C GLN A 101 -13.06 4.97 51.44
N GLN A 102 -12.58 3.89 50.80
CA GLN A 102 -11.25 3.84 50.19
C GLN A 102 -11.14 4.79 48.99
N GLN A 103 -12.17 4.90 48.15
CA GLN A 103 -12.25 5.87 47.05
C GLN A 103 -12.29 7.31 47.59
N PHE A 104 -13.00 7.58 48.68
CA PHE A 104 -12.99 8.90 49.33
C PHE A 104 -11.61 9.24 49.91
N HIS A 105 -10.93 8.27 50.53
CA HIS A 105 -9.55 8.47 51.03
C HIS A 105 -8.52 8.59 49.90
N LEU A 106 -8.69 7.87 48.79
CA LEU A 106 -7.90 8.07 47.56
C LEU A 106 -8.14 9.47 47.01
N GLN A 107 -9.40 9.90 46.82
CA GLN A 107 -9.71 11.27 46.37
C GLN A 107 -9.28 12.37 47.35
N GLN A 108 -9.00 12.06 48.62
CA GLN A 108 -8.32 12.98 49.55
C GLN A 108 -6.79 12.96 49.38
N ALA A 109 -6.20 11.81 49.06
CA ALA A 109 -4.77 11.68 48.75
C ALA A 109 -4.40 12.27 47.37
N ASP A 110 -5.26 12.10 46.36
CA ASP A 110 -5.11 12.69 45.02
C ASP A 110 -5.29 14.21 45.03
N LYS A 111 -5.91 14.77 46.08
CA LYS A 111 -5.99 16.22 46.38
C LYS A 111 -4.84 16.72 47.25
N PHE A 112 -3.82 15.88 47.48
CA PHE A 112 -2.54 16.28 48.06
C PHE A 112 -1.60 16.66 46.90
N PRO A 113 -1.14 17.92 46.80
CA PRO A 113 -0.56 18.63 47.95
C PRO A 113 -1.15 20.02 48.26
N GLU A 114 -2.24 20.47 47.62
CA GLU A 114 -2.64 21.89 47.65
C GLU A 114 -3.26 22.35 48.99
N ALA A 115 -3.87 21.46 49.77
CA ALA A 115 -4.78 21.87 50.85
C ALA A 115 -4.13 22.52 52.10
N PHE A 116 -2.90 22.13 52.50
CA PHE A 116 -2.31 22.57 53.79
C PHE A 116 -0.78 22.78 53.75
N SER A 117 -0.36 23.97 53.32
CA SER A 117 1.06 24.37 53.23
C SER A 117 1.70 24.82 54.56
N THR A 118 1.53 24.02 55.63
CA THR A 118 2.23 24.24 56.91
C THR A 118 3.76 24.20 56.73
N GLU A 119 4.51 24.85 57.62
CA GLU A 119 5.98 24.79 57.59
C GLU A 119 6.50 23.34 57.73
N VAL A 120 5.82 22.51 58.51
CA VAL A 120 6.15 21.07 58.62
C VAL A 120 5.90 20.33 57.30
N SER A 121 4.86 20.71 56.54
CA SER A 121 4.64 20.18 55.19
C SER A 121 5.81 20.55 54.26
N LYS A 122 6.20 21.84 54.25
CA LYS A 122 7.30 22.35 53.40
C LYS A 122 8.66 21.76 53.79
N MET A 123 8.95 21.62 55.09
CA MET A 123 10.17 20.98 55.58
C MET A 123 10.20 19.48 55.24
N ARG A 124 9.06 18.77 55.28
CA ARG A 124 8.97 17.37 54.82
C ARG A 124 9.15 17.25 53.31
N GLU A 125 8.58 18.17 52.53
CA GLU A 125 8.75 18.22 51.08
C GLU A 125 10.22 18.48 50.70
N GLN A 126 10.89 19.42 51.37
CA GLN A 126 12.32 19.68 51.20
C GLN A 126 13.17 18.47 51.62
N LEU A 127 12.88 17.85 52.76
CA LEU A 127 13.61 16.66 53.22
C LEU A 127 13.42 15.49 52.24
N LEU A 128 12.20 15.26 51.74
CA LEU A 128 11.92 14.25 50.73
C LEU A 128 12.62 14.56 49.39
N LYS A 129 12.66 15.83 48.96
CA LYS A 129 13.44 16.26 47.78
C LYS A 129 14.93 15.98 47.97
N TYR A 130 15.53 16.42 49.07
CA TYR A 130 16.94 16.14 49.36
C TYR A 130 17.24 14.64 49.56
N GLN A 131 16.29 13.85 50.07
CA GLN A 131 16.44 12.40 50.20
C GLN A 131 16.34 11.68 48.84
N ASN A 132 15.46 12.14 47.96
CA ASN A 132 15.37 11.64 46.58
C ASN A 132 16.59 12.07 45.74
N GLU A 133 17.07 13.30 45.91
CA GLU A 133 18.32 13.78 45.32
C GLU A 133 19.52 12.99 45.83
N TYR A 134 19.61 12.74 47.15
CA TYR A 134 20.65 11.89 47.74
C TYR A 134 20.62 10.46 47.19
N ASN A 135 19.43 9.85 47.08
CA ASN A 135 19.26 8.53 46.50
C ASN A 135 19.69 8.52 45.02
N ALA A 136 19.25 9.49 44.21
CA ALA A 136 19.64 9.60 42.81
C ALA A 136 21.15 9.89 42.63
N VAL A 137 21.77 10.66 43.53
CA VAL A 137 23.24 10.87 43.56
C VAL A 137 23.95 9.58 43.93
N LYS A 138 23.43 8.79 44.87
CA LYS A 138 23.98 7.50 45.30
C LYS A 138 23.84 6.41 44.23
N GLU A 139 22.74 6.39 43.49
CA GLU A 139 22.55 5.54 42.31
C GLU A 139 23.51 5.92 41.18
N ARG A 140 23.68 7.22 40.91
CA ARG A 140 24.72 7.71 40.00
C ARG A 140 26.12 7.33 40.51
N GLU A 141 26.37 7.37 41.80
CA GLU A 141 27.64 6.94 42.39
C GLU A 141 27.88 5.44 42.15
N PHE A 142 26.91 4.57 42.47
CA PHE A 142 27.00 3.14 42.18
C PHE A 142 27.18 2.85 40.68
N HIS A 143 26.44 3.53 39.81
CA HIS A 143 26.60 3.40 38.35
C HIS A 143 27.99 3.85 37.89
N ASN A 144 28.51 4.96 38.44
CA ASN A 144 29.86 5.44 38.15
C ASN A 144 30.94 4.51 38.72
N GLN A 145 30.77 3.96 39.93
CA GLN A 145 31.69 2.99 40.51
C GLN A 145 31.72 1.67 39.70
N TYR A 146 30.56 1.19 39.25
CA TYR A 146 30.44 0.04 38.35
C TYR A 146 31.14 0.32 37.01
N ARG A 147 30.80 1.42 36.34
CA ARG A 147 31.42 1.83 35.07
C ARG A 147 32.93 2.04 35.19
N LEU A 148 33.40 2.62 36.29
CA LEU A 148 34.83 2.81 36.58
C LEU A 148 35.53 1.47 36.87
N SER A 149 34.81 0.47 37.37
CA SER A 149 35.31 -0.91 37.50
C SER A 149 35.39 -1.61 36.14
N SER A 150 34.36 -1.54 35.31
CA SER A 150 34.40 -2.05 33.93
C SER A 150 35.53 -1.38 33.12
N LEU A 151 35.69 -0.06 33.19
CA LEU A 151 36.79 0.66 32.54
C LEU A 151 38.18 0.30 33.11
N LYS A 152 38.28 -0.12 34.38
CA LYS A 152 39.52 -0.67 34.95
C LYS A 152 39.81 -2.07 34.42
N GLU A 153 38.79 -2.91 34.23
CA GLU A 153 38.91 -4.24 33.65
C GLU A 153 39.28 -4.17 32.17
N GLU A 154 38.58 -3.35 31.37
CA GLU A 154 38.94 -3.02 29.99
C GLU A 154 40.37 -2.49 29.90
N LYS A 155 40.76 -1.54 30.76
CA LYS A 155 42.15 -1.06 30.84
C LYS A 155 43.13 -2.18 31.20
N SER A 156 42.76 -3.12 32.08
CA SER A 156 43.59 -4.28 32.41
C SER A 156 43.75 -5.23 31.22
N LEU A 157 42.68 -5.46 30.46
CA LEU A 157 42.69 -6.28 29.24
C LEU A 157 43.55 -5.61 28.15
N ILE A 158 43.33 -4.32 27.88
CA ILE A 158 44.10 -3.53 26.91
C ILE A 158 45.58 -3.47 27.29
N VAL A 159 45.93 -3.33 28.58
CA VAL A 159 47.33 -3.41 29.04
C VAL A 159 47.91 -4.81 28.83
N LYS A 160 47.17 -5.88 29.17
CA LYS A 160 47.58 -7.26 28.90
C LYS A 160 47.66 -7.59 27.41
N GLU A 161 47.02 -6.83 26.53
CA GLU A 161 47.15 -6.94 25.08
C GLU A 161 48.32 -6.11 24.55
N PHE A 162 48.55 -4.93 25.10
CA PHE A 162 49.73 -4.12 24.82
C PHE A 162 51.03 -4.84 25.25
N GLU A 163 51.02 -5.58 26.35
CA GLU A 163 52.11 -6.45 26.79
C GLU A 163 52.33 -7.69 25.90
N LYS A 164 51.35 -8.08 25.07
CA LYS A 164 51.51 -9.10 24.03
C LYS A 164 52.11 -8.53 22.73
N ILE A 165 52.18 -7.20 22.56
CA ILE A 165 52.84 -6.58 21.41
C ILE A 165 54.36 -6.73 21.58
N PRO A 166 55.09 -7.36 20.63
CA PRO A 166 56.53 -7.50 20.74
C PRO A 166 57.23 -6.13 20.80
N LYS A 167 58.20 -6.00 21.71
CA LYS A 167 58.97 -4.75 21.91
C LYS A 167 59.56 -4.25 20.57
N PRO A 168 59.68 -2.93 20.35
CA PRO A 168 59.96 -2.35 19.03
C PRO A 168 61.21 -2.94 18.34
N GLY A 169 62.28 -3.27 19.08
CA GLY A 169 63.49 -3.91 18.52
C GLY A 169 63.31 -5.34 17.97
N GLU A 170 62.20 -6.02 18.26
CA GLU A 170 61.82 -7.28 17.58
C GLU A 170 60.93 -7.04 16.36
N MET A 171 60.01 -6.07 16.44
CA MET A 171 59.22 -5.65 15.28
C MET A 171 60.11 -5.06 14.18
N GLU A 172 61.14 -4.32 14.53
CA GLU A 172 62.11 -3.76 13.59
C GLU A 172 62.98 -4.84 12.93
N LYS A 173 63.37 -5.89 13.67
CA LYS A 173 64.05 -7.08 13.11
C LYS A 173 63.12 -7.86 12.16
N LYS A 174 61.87 -8.11 12.57
CA LYS A 174 60.86 -8.75 11.70
C LYS A 174 60.57 -7.89 10.46
N MET A 175 60.54 -6.57 10.57
CA MET A 175 60.35 -5.66 9.45
C MET A 175 61.57 -5.62 8.52
N LYS A 176 62.81 -5.75 9.03
CA LYS A 176 64.00 -5.94 8.18
C LYS A 176 63.94 -7.25 7.41
N ILE A 177 63.73 -8.38 8.10
CA ILE A 177 63.61 -9.71 7.47
C ILE A 177 62.47 -9.73 6.43
N LEU A 178 61.33 -9.11 6.74
CA LEU A 178 60.23 -8.98 5.77
C LEU A 178 60.62 -8.10 4.58
N LYS A 179 61.27 -6.94 4.78
CA LYS A 179 61.75 -6.08 3.68
C LYS A 179 62.75 -6.83 2.81
N GLU A 180 63.75 -7.47 3.41
CA GLU A 180 64.75 -8.32 2.76
C GLU A 180 64.06 -9.41 1.92
N SER A 181 63.12 -10.18 2.49
CA SER A 181 62.36 -11.18 1.75
C SER A 181 61.48 -10.60 0.63
N THR A 182 60.93 -9.39 0.80
CA THR A 182 60.14 -8.74 -0.27
C THR A 182 61.04 -8.20 -1.38
N GLU A 183 62.30 -7.86 -1.09
CA GLU A 183 63.28 -7.49 -2.10
C GLU A 183 63.87 -8.71 -2.81
N GLU A 184 64.03 -9.84 -2.11
CA GLU A 184 64.33 -11.15 -2.71
C GLU A 184 63.19 -11.60 -3.63
N LEU A 185 61.94 -11.62 -3.16
CA LEU A 185 60.77 -11.90 -4.00
C LEU A 185 60.62 -10.91 -5.17
N ARG A 186 61.01 -9.63 -5.02
CA ARG A 186 61.06 -8.68 -6.15
C ARG A 186 62.16 -9.01 -7.15
N LYS A 187 63.34 -9.46 -6.69
CA LYS A 187 64.44 -9.94 -7.56
C LYS A 187 64.04 -11.23 -8.27
N GLU A 188 63.40 -12.18 -7.59
CA GLU A 188 62.82 -13.38 -8.20
C GLU A 188 61.73 -13.04 -9.22
N ILE A 189 60.82 -12.10 -8.92
CA ILE A 189 59.80 -11.64 -9.86
C ILE A 189 60.43 -10.93 -11.07
N MET A 190 61.53 -10.18 -10.89
CA MET A 190 62.30 -9.65 -12.03
C MET A 190 62.96 -10.77 -12.85
N GLN A 191 63.61 -11.73 -12.20
CA GLN A 191 64.24 -12.87 -12.86
C GLN A 191 63.21 -13.71 -13.61
N LYS A 192 62.05 -14.02 -13.01
CA LYS A 192 60.95 -14.74 -13.67
C LYS A 192 60.29 -13.91 -14.77
N LYS A 193 60.20 -12.58 -14.67
CA LYS A 193 59.79 -11.73 -15.80
C LYS A 193 60.80 -11.71 -16.95
N LEU A 194 62.10 -11.73 -16.64
CA LEU A 194 63.17 -11.84 -17.64
C LEU A 194 63.19 -13.23 -18.29
N GLU A 195 63.06 -14.29 -17.49
CA GLU A 195 62.94 -15.69 -17.95
C GLU A 195 61.70 -15.87 -18.83
N ILE A 196 60.53 -15.30 -18.45
CA ILE A 196 59.33 -15.28 -19.29
C ILE A 196 59.52 -14.46 -20.57
N LYS A 197 60.29 -13.35 -20.53
CA LYS A 197 60.62 -12.56 -21.74
C LYS A 197 61.52 -13.36 -22.68
N ASN A 198 62.59 -13.96 -22.15
CA ASN A 198 63.51 -14.83 -22.90
C ASN A 198 62.74 -16.03 -23.47
N LEU A 199 61.95 -16.74 -22.67
CA LEU A 199 61.11 -17.86 -23.13
C LEU A 199 60.07 -17.44 -24.18
N ARG A 200 59.59 -16.18 -24.19
CA ARG A 200 58.73 -15.66 -25.26
C ARG A 200 59.50 -15.31 -26.53
N GLU A 201 60.73 -14.81 -26.39
CA GLU A 201 61.64 -14.53 -27.51
C GLU A 201 62.17 -15.84 -28.12
N ASP A 202 62.43 -16.86 -27.31
CA ASP A 202 62.74 -18.24 -27.71
C ASP A 202 61.53 -18.95 -28.30
N LEU A 203 60.32 -18.80 -27.74
CA LEU A 203 59.11 -19.35 -28.35
C LEU A 203 58.79 -18.65 -29.68
N SER A 204 59.06 -17.34 -29.81
CA SER A 204 58.95 -16.63 -31.09
C SER A 204 60.05 -17.03 -32.09
N SER A 205 61.29 -17.27 -31.64
CA SER A 205 62.37 -17.74 -32.50
C SER A 205 62.13 -19.19 -32.93
N LYS A 206 61.62 -20.04 -32.04
CA LYS A 206 61.17 -21.41 -32.33
C LYS A 206 59.93 -21.46 -33.21
N GLN A 207 58.98 -20.54 -33.08
CA GLN A 207 57.88 -20.38 -34.04
C GLN A 207 58.39 -19.92 -35.42
N LYS A 208 59.40 -19.06 -35.49
CA LYS A 208 60.04 -18.66 -36.75
C LYS A 208 60.92 -19.76 -37.35
N GLN A 209 61.47 -20.65 -36.53
CA GLN A 209 62.12 -21.88 -36.99
C GLN A 209 61.07 -22.87 -37.49
N LEU A 210 60.00 -23.15 -36.73
CA LEU A 210 58.87 -23.97 -37.17
C LEU A 210 58.24 -23.46 -38.47
N LEU A 211 58.10 -22.14 -38.67
CA LEU A 211 57.58 -21.56 -39.92
C LEU A 211 58.58 -21.61 -41.10
N LYS A 212 59.86 -21.91 -40.84
CA LYS A 212 60.85 -22.24 -41.87
C LYS A 212 60.87 -23.74 -42.13
N GLU A 213 60.98 -24.54 -41.09
CA GLU A 213 60.88 -26.01 -41.12
C GLU A 213 59.56 -26.47 -41.75
N GLN A 214 58.45 -25.76 -41.54
CA GLN A 214 57.16 -26.01 -42.22
C GLN A 214 57.19 -25.63 -43.69
N LYS A 215 57.91 -24.57 -44.10
CA LYS A 215 58.06 -24.21 -45.51
C LYS A 215 59.02 -25.12 -46.25
N GLU A 216 60.14 -25.47 -45.62
CA GLU A 216 61.08 -26.48 -46.10
C GLU A 216 60.38 -27.85 -46.18
N LEU A 217 59.46 -28.16 -45.24
CA LEU A 217 58.59 -29.35 -45.31
C LEU A 217 57.50 -29.22 -46.38
N GLU A 218 56.92 -28.05 -46.61
CA GLU A 218 55.95 -27.79 -47.71
C GLU A 218 56.64 -27.94 -49.07
N GLU A 219 57.83 -27.35 -49.26
CA GLU A 219 58.66 -27.50 -50.47
C GLU A 219 59.10 -28.96 -50.67
N LEU A 220 59.47 -29.68 -49.61
CA LEU A 220 59.75 -31.12 -49.66
C LEU A 220 58.48 -31.98 -49.89
N LEU A 221 57.32 -31.54 -49.43
CA LEU A 221 56.04 -32.21 -49.65
C LEU A 221 55.52 -31.97 -51.07
N GLU A 222 55.75 -30.80 -51.67
CA GLU A 222 55.48 -30.54 -53.09
C GLU A 222 56.39 -31.38 -53.97
N TYR A 223 57.69 -31.47 -53.65
CA TYR A 223 58.60 -32.45 -54.26
C TYR A 223 58.11 -33.90 -54.08
N GLN A 224 57.56 -34.24 -52.90
CA GLN A 224 57.00 -35.56 -52.64
C GLN A 224 55.65 -35.79 -53.36
N VAL A 225 54.86 -34.76 -53.66
CA VAL A 225 53.63 -34.85 -54.45
C VAL A 225 53.97 -35.16 -55.91
N VAL A 226 54.95 -34.45 -56.50
CA VAL A 226 55.46 -34.77 -57.85
C VAL A 226 55.94 -36.22 -57.93
N LEU A 227 56.65 -36.72 -56.90
CA LEU A 227 57.07 -38.13 -56.81
C LEU A 227 55.97 -39.11 -56.40
N LYS A 228 54.81 -38.65 -55.92
CA LYS A 228 53.65 -39.49 -55.57
C LYS A 228 52.66 -39.63 -56.71
N ASP A 229 52.54 -38.63 -57.59
CA ASP A 229 51.68 -38.70 -58.77
C ASP A 229 52.18 -39.77 -59.76
N GLU A 230 53.49 -40.03 -59.80
CA GLU A 230 54.06 -41.19 -60.52
C GLU A 230 53.70 -42.55 -59.88
N VAL A 231 53.44 -42.58 -58.57
CA VAL A 231 53.10 -43.80 -57.79
C VAL A 231 51.59 -44.03 -57.69
N ALA A 232 50.79 -42.99 -57.93
CA ALA A 232 49.32 -43.01 -57.84
C ALA A 232 48.62 -44.00 -58.80
N HIS A 233 49.35 -44.62 -59.73
CA HIS A 233 48.83 -45.67 -60.60
C HIS A 233 48.54 -47.00 -59.88
N HIS A 234 48.95 -47.18 -58.61
CA HIS A 234 48.80 -48.44 -57.88
C HIS A 234 48.03 -48.35 -56.54
N GLN A 235 46.81 -48.91 -56.57
CA GLN A 235 46.11 -49.60 -55.47
C GLN A 235 45.42 -48.76 -54.36
N THR A 236 44.29 -48.18 -54.77
CA THR A 236 42.98 -48.18 -54.06
C THR A 236 42.87 -48.96 -52.73
N ILE A 237 43.16 -48.30 -51.60
CA ILE A 237 42.83 -48.77 -50.23
C ILE A 237 42.12 -47.70 -49.34
N PRO A 238 42.41 -46.37 -49.40
CA PRO A 238 41.93 -45.39 -48.40
C PRO A 238 40.42 -45.11 -48.21
N VAL A 239 39.52 -45.82 -48.91
CA VAL A 239 38.07 -45.47 -48.98
C VAL A 239 37.33 -45.57 -47.64
N GLN A 240 37.80 -46.40 -46.70
CA GLN A 240 37.15 -46.58 -45.39
C GLN A 240 37.57 -45.52 -44.37
N ILE A 241 38.84 -45.11 -44.35
CA ILE A 241 39.37 -44.12 -43.38
C ILE A 241 38.78 -42.73 -43.63
N GLY A 242 38.52 -42.37 -44.90
CA GLY A 242 37.93 -41.08 -45.25
C GLY A 242 36.58 -40.80 -44.57
N LYS A 243 35.74 -41.82 -44.33
CA LYS A 243 34.39 -41.63 -43.76
C LYS A 243 34.40 -41.32 -42.25
N GLU A 244 35.36 -41.86 -41.51
CA GLU A 244 35.54 -41.50 -40.09
C GLU A 244 36.17 -40.12 -39.94
N ILE A 245 37.17 -39.79 -40.78
CA ILE A 245 37.74 -38.44 -40.83
C ILE A 245 36.67 -37.41 -41.24
N GLU A 246 35.79 -37.73 -42.18
CA GLU A 246 34.63 -36.88 -42.51
C GLU A 246 33.69 -36.67 -41.31
N LYS A 247 33.34 -37.70 -40.52
CA LYS A 247 32.50 -37.50 -39.32
C LYS A 247 33.17 -36.58 -38.31
N ILE A 248 34.47 -36.77 -38.05
CA ILE A 248 35.20 -35.98 -37.05
C ILE A 248 35.42 -34.54 -37.53
N THR A 249 35.76 -34.35 -38.81
CA THR A 249 35.91 -33.00 -39.39
C THR A 249 34.57 -32.29 -39.54
N ARG A 250 33.47 -32.97 -39.91
CA ARG A 250 32.11 -32.40 -39.88
C ARG A 250 31.73 -31.98 -38.47
N ARG A 251 31.90 -32.83 -37.44
CA ARG A 251 31.67 -32.45 -36.02
C ARG A 251 32.55 -31.28 -35.58
N LYS A 252 33.84 -31.24 -35.96
CA LYS A 252 34.71 -30.09 -35.68
C LYS A 252 34.17 -28.83 -36.35
N VAL A 253 33.87 -28.87 -37.64
CA VAL A 253 33.35 -27.73 -38.41
C VAL A 253 31.96 -27.31 -37.92
N GLU A 254 31.12 -28.21 -37.44
CA GLU A 254 29.86 -27.90 -36.78
C GLU A 254 30.06 -27.20 -35.44
N MET A 255 31.06 -27.61 -34.64
CA MET A 255 31.41 -26.93 -33.39
C MET A 255 32.11 -25.58 -33.62
N GLU A 256 32.96 -25.48 -34.64
CA GLU A 256 33.60 -24.23 -35.08
C GLU A 256 32.53 -23.26 -35.62
N LYS A 257 31.56 -23.75 -36.41
CA LYS A 257 30.38 -22.98 -36.84
C LYS A 257 29.50 -22.57 -35.67
N LYS A 258 29.20 -23.47 -34.72
CA LYS A 258 28.43 -23.14 -33.50
C LYS A 258 29.17 -22.09 -32.65
N LYS A 259 30.49 -22.16 -32.54
CA LYS A 259 31.31 -21.13 -31.89
C LYS A 259 31.21 -19.79 -32.65
N ILE A 260 31.36 -19.79 -33.97
CA ILE A 260 31.25 -18.56 -34.78
C ILE A 260 29.83 -17.98 -34.70
N VAL A 261 28.80 -18.82 -34.67
CA VAL A 261 27.40 -18.42 -34.45
C VAL A 261 27.23 -17.83 -33.05
N LEU A 262 27.70 -18.48 -31.99
CA LEU A 262 27.68 -17.95 -30.62
C LEU A 262 28.49 -16.63 -30.49
N GLU A 263 29.58 -16.47 -31.23
CA GLU A 263 30.35 -15.21 -31.29
C GLU A 263 29.62 -14.11 -32.09
N HIS A 264 28.75 -14.45 -33.04
CA HIS A 264 27.85 -13.50 -33.70
C HIS A 264 26.64 -13.18 -32.82
N GLU A 265 25.96 -14.17 -32.26
CA GLU A 265 24.88 -14.01 -31.27
C GLU A 265 25.36 -13.17 -30.08
N PHE A 266 26.58 -13.36 -29.58
CA PHE A 266 27.15 -12.53 -28.52
C PHE A 266 27.43 -11.09 -28.99
N LYS A 267 27.88 -10.88 -30.22
CA LYS A 267 28.03 -9.52 -30.78
C LYS A 267 26.68 -8.84 -31.03
N GLU A 268 25.68 -9.59 -31.50
CA GLU A 268 24.31 -9.11 -31.69
C GLU A 268 23.61 -8.83 -30.36
N LEU A 269 23.85 -9.63 -29.32
CA LEU A 269 23.44 -9.36 -27.94
C LEU A 269 24.14 -8.12 -27.37
N ASN A 270 25.44 -7.97 -27.59
CA ASN A 270 26.20 -6.80 -27.15
C ASN A 270 25.81 -5.51 -27.89
N ASP A 271 25.55 -5.58 -29.19
CA ASP A 271 25.14 -4.41 -29.98
C ASP A 271 23.64 -4.14 -29.89
N SER A 272 22.81 -5.13 -29.53
CA SER A 272 21.43 -4.87 -29.08
C SER A 272 21.37 -4.33 -27.66
N LEU A 273 22.26 -4.75 -26.76
CA LEU A 273 22.44 -4.15 -25.44
C LEU A 273 22.81 -2.66 -25.58
N LYS A 274 23.81 -2.30 -26.40
CA LYS A 274 24.12 -0.88 -26.69
C LYS A 274 22.94 -0.12 -27.31
N LYS A 275 22.16 -0.77 -28.20
CA LYS A 275 20.92 -0.18 -28.76
C LYS A 275 19.78 -0.10 -27.74
N VAL A 276 19.87 -0.79 -26.61
CA VAL A 276 18.96 -0.64 -25.46
C VAL A 276 19.50 0.46 -24.53
N GLU A 277 20.80 0.54 -24.27
CA GLU A 277 21.43 1.61 -23.49
C GLU A 277 21.17 2.99 -24.13
N THR A 278 21.36 3.15 -25.45
CA THR A 278 21.07 4.42 -26.14
C THR A 278 19.58 4.74 -26.24
N LYS A 279 18.71 3.72 -26.20
CA LYS A 279 17.25 3.93 -26.02
C LYS A 279 16.90 4.32 -24.59
N VAL A 280 17.59 3.78 -23.59
CA VAL A 280 17.38 4.13 -22.18
C VAL A 280 17.84 5.56 -21.92
N SER A 281 18.97 6.02 -22.49
CA SER A 281 19.37 7.43 -22.41
C SER A 281 18.37 8.34 -23.12
N ALA A 282 17.93 8.00 -24.34
CA ALA A 282 16.90 8.76 -25.04
C ALA A 282 15.57 8.81 -24.27
N ILE A 283 15.12 7.71 -23.66
CA ILE A 283 13.91 7.67 -22.83
C ILE A 283 14.08 8.48 -21.53
N VAL A 284 15.30 8.62 -21.00
CA VAL A 284 15.58 9.51 -19.86
C VAL A 284 15.52 10.98 -20.28
N GLU A 285 16.08 11.34 -21.43
CA GLU A 285 15.98 12.70 -22.00
C GLU A 285 14.52 13.05 -22.34
N GLU A 286 13.80 12.17 -23.03
CA GLU A 286 12.36 12.28 -23.30
C GLU A 286 11.54 12.42 -22.00
N LYS A 287 11.88 11.66 -20.95
CA LYS A 287 11.23 11.78 -19.63
C LYS A 287 11.48 13.15 -19.00
N GLU A 288 12.69 13.69 -19.07
CA GLU A 288 12.97 15.04 -18.55
C GLU A 288 12.21 16.13 -19.31
N ASP A 289 12.14 16.03 -20.64
CA ASP A 289 11.37 16.98 -21.45
C ASP A 289 9.86 16.84 -21.27
N VAL A 290 9.35 15.61 -21.06
CA VAL A 290 7.95 15.38 -20.65
C VAL A 290 7.68 15.94 -19.24
N ILE A 291 8.64 15.88 -18.30
CA ILE A 291 8.50 16.54 -16.99
C ILE A 291 8.40 18.07 -17.17
N LYS A 292 9.30 18.69 -17.95
CA LYS A 292 9.26 20.12 -18.27
C LYS A 292 7.95 20.52 -18.95
N GLU A 293 7.44 19.70 -19.88
CA GLU A 293 6.11 19.90 -20.49
C GLU A 293 4.97 19.77 -19.47
N VAL A 294 5.02 18.79 -18.55
CA VAL A 294 3.98 18.60 -17.53
C VAL A 294 3.98 19.75 -16.53
N GLU A 295 5.14 20.26 -16.13
CA GLU A 295 5.26 21.45 -15.27
C GLU A 295 4.76 22.70 -15.98
N GLY A 296 5.14 22.93 -17.24
CA GLY A 296 4.60 24.01 -18.07
C GLY A 296 3.07 23.90 -18.28
N LYS A 297 2.54 22.69 -18.48
CA LYS A 297 1.10 22.43 -18.58
C LYS A 297 0.38 22.63 -17.24
N ARG A 298 1.00 22.30 -16.10
CA ARG A 298 0.48 22.58 -14.75
C ARG A 298 0.40 24.09 -14.49
N ALA A 299 1.46 24.84 -14.79
CA ALA A 299 1.45 26.31 -14.65
C ALA A 299 0.38 26.96 -15.56
N LEU A 300 0.24 26.48 -16.79
CA LEU A 300 -0.84 26.91 -17.70
C LEU A 300 -2.23 26.55 -17.16
N LEU A 301 -2.40 25.36 -16.57
CA LEU A 301 -3.66 24.91 -15.99
C LEU A 301 -4.03 25.75 -14.77
N GLU A 302 -3.09 26.03 -13.86
CA GLU A 302 -3.31 26.90 -12.70
C GLU A 302 -3.69 28.34 -13.13
N VAL A 303 -3.04 28.89 -14.16
CA VAL A 303 -3.44 30.17 -14.76
C VAL A 303 -4.86 30.10 -15.33
N LYS A 304 -5.25 28.99 -15.96
CA LYS A 304 -6.61 28.80 -16.48
C LYS A 304 -7.66 28.53 -15.40
N GLU A 305 -7.30 27.95 -14.26
CA GLU A 305 -8.18 27.86 -13.08
C GLU A 305 -8.35 29.24 -12.43
N ARG A 306 -7.30 30.05 -12.35
CA ARG A 306 -7.40 31.46 -11.90
C ARG A 306 -8.28 32.29 -12.83
N GLU A 307 -8.13 32.16 -14.15
CA GLU A 307 -9.03 32.77 -15.15
C GLU A 307 -10.48 32.25 -15.02
N TYR A 308 -10.66 30.94 -14.86
CA TYR A 308 -12.00 30.33 -14.69
C TYR A 308 -12.68 30.85 -13.42
N ASN A 309 -11.97 30.91 -12.30
CA ASN A 309 -12.50 31.43 -11.04
C ASN A 309 -12.82 32.93 -11.11
N GLN A 310 -12.09 33.71 -11.91
CA GLN A 310 -12.46 35.10 -12.22
C GLN A 310 -13.72 35.16 -13.10
N LEU A 311 -13.84 34.30 -14.12
CA LEU A 311 -15.02 34.22 -14.97
C LEU A 311 -16.27 33.73 -14.21
N VAL A 312 -16.14 32.81 -13.27
CA VAL A 312 -17.23 32.37 -12.38
C VAL A 312 -17.71 33.53 -11.52
N LYS A 313 -16.80 34.27 -10.86
CA LYS A 313 -17.16 35.47 -10.07
C LYS A 313 -17.82 36.56 -10.92
N LEU A 314 -17.37 36.76 -12.16
CA LEU A 314 -18.04 37.66 -13.10
C LEU A 314 -19.43 37.15 -13.50
N LEU A 315 -19.61 35.83 -13.66
CA LEU A 315 -20.90 35.22 -14.00
C LEU A 315 -21.88 35.33 -12.81
N GLU A 316 -21.42 35.10 -11.59
CA GLU A 316 -22.15 35.34 -10.34
C GLU A 316 -22.59 36.81 -10.24
N LEU A 317 -21.65 37.75 -10.43
CA LEU A 317 -21.95 39.18 -10.47
C LEU A 317 -22.97 39.53 -11.57
N THR A 318 -22.91 38.91 -12.76
CA THR A 318 -23.94 39.12 -13.79
C THR A 318 -25.30 38.55 -13.40
N ARG A 319 -25.37 37.43 -12.67
CA ARG A 319 -26.64 36.89 -12.15
C ARG A 319 -27.24 37.79 -11.07
N GLU A 320 -26.41 38.38 -10.21
CA GLU A 320 -26.86 39.38 -9.23
C GLU A 320 -27.39 40.63 -9.94
N ASN A 321 -26.70 41.11 -10.98
CA ASN A 321 -27.16 42.25 -11.79
C ASN A 321 -28.42 41.93 -12.62
N GLU A 322 -28.60 40.69 -13.09
CA GLU A 322 -29.85 40.24 -13.73
C GLU A 322 -30.99 40.15 -12.70
N ALA A 323 -30.72 39.66 -11.48
CA ALA A 323 -31.70 39.59 -10.41
C ALA A 323 -32.16 40.99 -9.96
N THR A 324 -31.23 41.94 -9.76
CA THR A 324 -31.59 43.33 -9.47
C THR A 324 -32.38 43.96 -10.62
N SER A 325 -31.93 43.80 -11.87
CA SER A 325 -32.66 44.25 -13.08
C SER A 325 -34.08 43.66 -13.17
N LEU A 326 -34.28 42.41 -12.76
CA LEU A 326 -35.61 41.78 -12.69
C LEU A 326 -36.47 42.36 -11.56
N THR A 327 -35.90 42.68 -10.41
CA THR A 327 -36.65 43.39 -9.34
C THR A 327 -37.00 44.82 -9.74
N GLU A 328 -36.09 45.56 -10.39
CA GLU A 328 -36.38 46.89 -10.95
C GLU A 328 -37.47 46.84 -12.01
N ARG A 329 -37.44 45.86 -12.93
CA ARG A 329 -38.52 45.63 -13.89
C ARG A 329 -39.84 45.32 -13.18
N GLY A 330 -39.82 44.50 -12.13
CA GLY A 330 -41.01 44.23 -11.30
C GLY A 330 -41.60 45.49 -10.66
N ILE A 331 -40.75 46.37 -10.14
CA ILE A 331 -41.16 47.68 -9.59
C ILE A 331 -41.73 48.58 -10.69
N LEU A 332 -41.10 48.63 -11.87
CA LEU A 332 -41.57 49.41 -13.02
C LEU A 332 -42.90 48.88 -13.58
N ASP A 333 -43.10 47.56 -13.66
CA ASP A 333 -44.36 46.94 -14.06
C ASP A 333 -45.49 47.25 -13.06
N LEU A 334 -45.18 47.31 -11.76
CA LEU A 334 -46.13 47.68 -10.71
C LEU A 334 -46.48 49.17 -10.77
N ASN A 335 -45.49 50.05 -10.97
CA ASN A 335 -45.70 51.49 -11.20
C ASN A 335 -46.49 51.77 -12.50
N LEU A 336 -46.27 50.97 -13.56
CA LEU A 336 -47.03 51.05 -14.80
C LEU A 336 -48.48 50.60 -14.60
N ARG A 337 -48.73 49.54 -13.82
CA ARG A 337 -50.09 49.12 -13.43
C ARG A 337 -50.79 50.21 -12.62
N ASN A 338 -50.13 50.82 -11.65
CA ASN A 338 -50.68 51.94 -10.89
C ASN A 338 -51.01 53.12 -11.82
N SER A 339 -50.09 53.50 -12.71
CA SER A 339 -50.31 54.57 -13.72
C SER A 339 -51.48 54.27 -14.67
N LEU A 340 -51.72 52.99 -15.00
CA LEU A 340 -52.87 52.56 -15.80
C LEU A 340 -54.18 52.58 -15.02
N ILE A 341 -54.16 52.24 -13.74
CA ILE A 341 -55.30 52.37 -12.81
C ILE A 341 -55.65 53.85 -12.63
N ASP A 342 -54.66 54.72 -12.41
CA ASP A 342 -54.87 56.17 -12.30
C ASP A 342 -55.42 56.76 -13.60
N LYS A 343 -54.89 56.35 -14.77
CA LYS A 343 -55.46 56.72 -16.07
C LYS A 343 -56.92 56.26 -16.22
N GLN A 344 -57.27 55.07 -15.74
CA GLN A 344 -58.65 54.58 -15.74
C GLN A 344 -59.53 55.42 -14.81
N ASN A 345 -59.07 55.72 -13.58
CA ASN A 345 -59.75 56.58 -12.63
C ASN A 345 -60.03 57.97 -13.22
N TYR A 346 -59.01 58.64 -13.78
CA TYR A 346 -59.17 59.94 -14.46
C TYR A 346 -60.10 59.86 -15.67
N HIS A 347 -60.11 58.75 -16.42
CA HIS A 347 -61.04 58.56 -17.53
C HIS A 347 -62.49 58.40 -17.05
N ASP A 348 -62.71 57.65 -15.96
CA ASP A 348 -64.02 57.48 -15.34
C ASP A 348 -64.53 58.79 -14.69
N GLU A 349 -63.65 59.57 -14.06
CA GLU A 349 -63.95 60.92 -13.57
C GLU A 349 -64.33 61.87 -14.70
N LEU A 350 -63.52 61.94 -15.76
CA LEU A 350 -63.83 62.74 -16.96
C LEU A 350 -65.16 62.29 -17.59
N SER A 351 -65.44 60.98 -17.58
CA SER A 351 -66.71 60.42 -18.07
C SER A 351 -67.89 60.71 -17.13
N ARG A 352 -67.68 60.93 -15.82
CA ARG A 352 -68.69 61.48 -14.90
C ARG A 352 -68.93 62.96 -15.18
N LYS A 353 -67.86 63.76 -15.28
CA LYS A 353 -67.92 65.21 -15.56
C LYS A 353 -68.54 65.54 -16.92
N GLN A 354 -68.28 64.73 -17.94
CA GLN A 354 -68.94 64.82 -19.25
C GLN A 354 -70.46 64.55 -19.13
N ARG A 355 -70.88 63.51 -18.38
CA ARG A 355 -72.30 63.21 -18.12
C ARG A 355 -72.99 64.27 -17.27
N GLU A 356 -72.28 64.92 -16.34
CA GLU A 356 -72.77 66.09 -15.60
C GLU A 356 -73.00 67.27 -16.53
N LYS A 357 -71.98 67.68 -17.30
CA LYS A 357 -72.07 68.71 -18.34
C LYS A 357 -73.21 68.46 -19.34
N GLU A 358 -73.48 67.21 -19.71
CA GLU A 358 -74.61 66.84 -20.58
C GLU A 358 -75.98 66.92 -19.89
N ARG A 359 -76.07 66.77 -18.56
CA ARG A 359 -77.29 67.08 -17.80
C ARG A 359 -77.49 68.60 -17.77
N ASP A 360 -76.44 69.34 -17.46
CA ASP A 360 -76.49 70.80 -17.32
C ASP A 360 -76.81 71.48 -18.66
N PHE A 361 -76.24 71.02 -19.77
CA PHE A 361 -76.58 71.49 -21.11
C PHE A 361 -78.02 71.16 -21.52
N ARG A 362 -78.59 70.03 -21.06
CA ARG A 362 -80.02 69.72 -21.24
C ARG A 362 -80.91 70.60 -20.36
N ASN A 363 -80.48 70.94 -19.16
CA ASN A 363 -81.20 71.87 -18.27
C ASN A 363 -81.14 73.31 -18.81
N LEU A 364 -79.98 73.76 -19.30
CA LEU A 364 -79.82 75.04 -19.98
C LEU A 364 -80.71 75.13 -21.22
N LYS A 365 -80.74 74.11 -22.09
CA LYS A 365 -81.67 74.07 -23.23
C LYS A 365 -83.16 74.10 -22.83
N LYS A 366 -83.54 73.50 -21.70
CA LYS A 366 -84.91 73.64 -21.16
C LYS A 366 -85.21 75.08 -20.72
N MET A 367 -84.24 75.75 -20.08
CA MET A 367 -84.38 77.16 -19.68
C MET A 367 -84.38 78.10 -20.89
N GLU A 368 -83.55 77.88 -21.90
CA GLU A 368 -83.57 78.62 -23.18
C GLU A 368 -84.93 78.46 -23.89
N LEU A 369 -85.51 77.26 -23.88
CA LEU A 369 -86.84 77.02 -24.44
C LEU A 369 -87.94 77.73 -23.65
N LEU A 370 -87.89 77.69 -22.30
CA LEU A 370 -88.80 78.44 -21.42
C LEU A 370 -88.70 79.95 -21.68
N LEU A 371 -87.47 80.48 -21.75
CA LEU A 371 -87.19 81.87 -22.04
C LEU A 371 -87.79 82.25 -23.40
N LYS A 372 -87.57 81.43 -24.44
CA LYS A 372 -88.14 81.69 -25.76
C LYS A 372 -89.67 81.69 -25.75
N VAL A 373 -90.33 80.75 -25.08
CA VAL A 373 -91.79 80.73 -24.93
C VAL A 373 -92.29 82.00 -24.23
N SER A 374 -91.59 82.48 -23.20
CA SER A 374 -91.93 83.76 -22.55
C SER A 374 -91.71 84.99 -23.45
N TRP A 375 -90.72 84.93 -24.34
CA TRP A 375 -90.40 85.99 -25.30
C TRP A 375 -91.41 86.03 -26.46
N ASP A 376 -91.85 84.86 -26.95
CA ASP A 376 -92.88 84.75 -27.97
C ASP A 376 -94.26 85.21 -27.41
N ALA A 377 -94.55 84.96 -26.12
CA ALA A 377 -95.73 85.52 -25.44
C ALA A 377 -95.66 87.06 -25.26
N LEU A 378 -94.46 87.62 -25.02
CA LEU A 378 -94.23 89.07 -25.01
C LEU A 378 -94.49 89.68 -26.39
N ASN A 379 -93.99 89.05 -27.46
CA ASN A 379 -94.27 89.49 -28.84
C ASN A 379 -95.78 89.44 -29.16
N GLN A 380 -96.47 88.39 -28.72
CA GLN A 380 -97.91 88.23 -28.97
C GLN A 380 -98.76 89.29 -28.26
N THR A 381 -98.38 89.69 -27.03
CA THR A 381 -99.04 90.80 -26.32
C THR A 381 -98.72 92.17 -26.93
N GLN A 382 -97.49 92.40 -27.40
CA GLN A 382 -97.11 93.61 -28.14
C GLN A 382 -97.87 93.75 -29.48
N ALA A 383 -98.03 92.65 -30.23
CA ALA A 383 -98.79 92.64 -31.48
C ALA A 383 -100.28 92.97 -31.28
N MET A 384 -100.89 92.47 -30.20
CA MET A 384 -102.28 92.81 -29.84
C MET A 384 -102.41 94.31 -29.48
N HIS A 385 -101.42 94.91 -28.82
CA HIS A 385 -101.40 96.33 -28.54
C HIS A 385 -101.29 97.20 -29.81
N GLN A 386 -100.42 96.81 -30.76
CA GLN A 386 -100.30 97.51 -32.05
C GLN A 386 -101.59 97.42 -32.88
N ARG A 387 -102.29 96.29 -32.84
CA ARG A 387 -103.58 96.13 -33.51
C ARG A 387 -104.65 97.07 -32.95
N LEU A 388 -104.75 97.19 -31.63
CA LEU A 388 -105.71 98.08 -30.96
C LEU A 388 -105.47 99.57 -31.28
N LEU A 389 -104.22 99.98 -31.54
CA LEU A 389 -103.90 101.33 -32.00
C LEU A 389 -104.43 101.59 -33.42
N LEU A 390 -104.22 100.64 -34.34
CA LEU A 390 -104.67 100.78 -35.74
C LEU A 390 -106.20 100.70 -35.88
N GLU A 391 -106.90 100.02 -34.98
CA GLU A 391 -108.38 100.01 -34.94
C GLU A 391 -108.99 101.34 -34.45
N ILE A 392 -108.19 102.25 -33.86
CA ILE A 392 -108.61 103.62 -33.46
C ILE A 392 -108.44 104.63 -34.60
N GLU A 393 -107.45 104.47 -35.48
CA GLU A 393 -107.16 105.40 -36.58
C GLU A 393 -108.09 105.23 -37.81
N ALA A 394 -109.01 104.25 -37.78
CA ALA A 394 -109.74 103.77 -38.95
C ALA A 394 -111.17 104.35 -39.16
N ILE A 395 -111.53 105.49 -38.54
CA ILE A 395 -112.86 106.12 -38.67
C ILE A 395 -112.77 107.48 -39.40
N PRO A 396 -113.19 107.59 -40.68
CA PRO A 396 -113.13 108.82 -41.45
C PRO A 396 -114.39 109.69 -41.35
N LYS A 397 -114.24 111.01 -41.55
CA LYS A 397 -115.34 111.95 -41.86
C LYS A 397 -114.86 113.12 -42.74
N ASP A 398 -115.13 113.04 -44.04
CA ASP A 398 -115.45 114.22 -44.85
C ASP A 398 -116.99 114.36 -44.89
N ASP A 399 -117.51 115.58 -44.78
CA ASP A 399 -118.65 116.03 -45.59
C ASP A 399 -118.75 117.57 -45.61
N SER A 400 -119.72 118.11 -46.33
CA SER A 400 -119.55 119.32 -47.13
C SER A 400 -120.55 120.46 -46.85
N THR A 401 -120.02 121.69 -46.86
CA THR A 401 -120.68 122.99 -47.15
C THR A 401 -122.05 123.35 -46.52
N LEU A 402 -122.03 124.39 -45.65
CA LEU A 402 -122.76 125.68 -45.74
C LEU A 402 -124.15 125.76 -46.44
N PRO A 403 -125.13 126.61 -46.01
CA PRO A 403 -124.96 127.94 -45.38
C PRO A 403 -126.08 128.40 -44.36
N GLU A 404 -126.29 129.73 -44.21
CA GLU A 404 -127.57 130.45 -43.95
C GLU A 404 -127.93 131.05 -42.56
N ARG A 405 -127.37 130.69 -41.38
CA ARG A 405 -127.72 131.40 -40.10
C ARG A 405 -126.57 131.82 -39.18
N ARG A 406 -125.45 132.26 -39.75
CA ARG A 406 -124.46 133.14 -39.07
C ARG A 406 -124.05 134.33 -39.96
N ARG A 407 -125.04 134.96 -40.60
CA ARG A 407 -124.91 136.04 -41.59
C ARG A 407 -124.73 137.46 -41.00
N GLU A 408 -124.66 137.60 -39.68
CA GLU A 408 -125.03 138.86 -39.00
C GLU A 408 -123.88 139.54 -38.21
N LEU A 409 -122.62 139.14 -38.40
CA LEU A 409 -121.46 139.80 -37.79
C LEU A 409 -120.23 139.88 -38.71
N HIS A 410 -120.29 140.69 -39.79
CA HIS A 410 -119.18 141.57 -40.25
C HIS A 410 -119.44 142.43 -41.52
N LYS A 411 -120.69 142.79 -41.86
CA LYS A 411 -120.97 143.91 -42.81
C LYS A 411 -121.97 144.96 -42.32
N GLU A 412 -122.09 145.07 -41.01
CA GLU A 412 -122.05 146.36 -40.34
C GLU A 412 -120.71 146.36 -39.59
N VAL A 413 -119.72 147.20 -39.88
CA VAL A 413 -119.60 148.33 -40.83
C VAL A 413 -118.79 147.87 -42.07
N GLU A 414 -119.00 148.28 -43.32
CA GLU A 414 -119.81 149.36 -43.92
C GLU A 414 -121.09 148.86 -44.64
N VAL A 415 -122.21 149.54 -44.42
CA VAL A 415 -123.42 149.48 -45.28
C VAL A 415 -123.33 150.57 -46.37
N ALA A 416 -122.25 150.52 -47.16
CA ALA A 416 -122.03 151.35 -48.35
C ALA A 416 -121.01 150.65 -49.27
N LYS A 417 -121.30 150.31 -50.53
CA LYS A 417 -122.40 150.66 -51.45
C LYS A 417 -123.00 149.36 -52.02
N ARG A 418 -124.33 149.24 -52.12
CA ARG A 418 -125.12 149.55 -53.34
C ARG A 418 -124.49 148.90 -54.58
N ASN A 419 -125.03 147.79 -55.06
CA ASN A 419 -126.15 147.72 -56.03
C ASN A 419 -125.65 147.80 -57.48
N LEU A 420 -126.23 147.10 -58.47
CA LEU A 420 -127.24 146.02 -58.47
C LEU A 420 -127.14 145.30 -59.84
N ALA A 421 -127.87 144.19 -60.00
CA ALA A 421 -127.86 143.30 -61.15
C ALA A 421 -128.13 143.96 -62.54
N GLN A 422 -127.82 143.21 -63.60
CA GLN A 422 -128.31 143.46 -64.97
C GLN A 422 -129.85 143.46 -65.05
N GLN A 423 -130.42 144.17 -66.05
CA GLN A 423 -131.47 143.66 -66.98
C GLN A 423 -131.90 144.69 -68.10
N LYS A 424 -131.12 144.81 -69.22
CA LYS A 424 -131.55 145.22 -70.63
C LYS A 424 -132.09 146.70 -70.82
N ILE A 425 -132.48 147.35 -71.96
CA ILE A 425 -132.50 147.34 -73.48
C ILE A 425 -133.08 148.75 -73.94
N LEU A 426 -133.07 149.44 -75.12
CA LEU A 426 -132.55 149.58 -76.54
C LEU A 426 -132.94 151.04 -77.04
N SER A 427 -132.68 151.68 -78.22
CA SER A 427 -131.76 151.62 -79.40
C SER A 427 -131.86 152.91 -80.31
N GLU A 428 -131.04 153.02 -81.37
CA GLU A 428 -131.28 153.62 -82.73
C GLU A 428 -131.42 155.16 -83.04
N ALA A 429 -131.43 155.47 -84.37
CA ALA A 429 -131.67 156.74 -85.12
C ALA A 429 -130.43 157.51 -85.73
N GLU A 430 -130.70 158.50 -86.61
CA GLU A 430 -129.78 158.99 -87.70
C GLU A 430 -129.98 160.48 -88.17
N SER A 431 -128.88 161.18 -88.52
CA SER A 431 -128.63 161.82 -89.86
C SER A 431 -128.53 163.35 -90.16
N LYS A 432 -127.62 163.64 -91.13
CA LYS A 432 -127.64 164.66 -92.23
C LYS A 432 -127.33 166.14 -91.86
N LEU A 433 -126.83 167.04 -92.75
CA LEU A 433 -125.90 167.10 -93.93
C LEU A 433 -126.00 168.55 -94.53
N VAL A 434 -125.13 169.21 -95.33
CA VAL A 434 -123.69 168.99 -95.72
C VAL A 434 -122.91 170.23 -96.29
N GLU A 435 -123.58 171.31 -96.72
CA GLU A 435 -123.46 171.82 -98.12
C GLU A 435 -122.19 172.54 -98.66
N GLN A 436 -121.24 173.04 -97.86
CA GLN A 436 -120.14 173.96 -98.31
C GLN A 436 -119.05 173.37 -99.26
N GLN A 437 -119.26 172.21 -99.88
CA GLN A 437 -118.18 171.25 -100.17
C GLN A 437 -117.42 171.42 -101.52
N LEU A 438 -117.96 172.14 -102.51
CA LEU A 438 -117.42 172.13 -103.89
C LEU A 438 -116.01 172.75 -104.08
N ALA A 439 -115.43 173.39 -103.06
CA ALA A 439 -114.08 173.98 -103.13
C ALA A 439 -112.96 173.08 -102.58
N GLU A 440 -113.27 172.08 -101.75
CA GLU A 440 -112.25 171.23 -101.08
C GLU A 440 -111.79 170.04 -101.95
N GLU A 441 -112.67 169.55 -102.82
CA GLU A 441 -112.48 168.30 -103.58
C GLU A 441 -111.19 168.30 -104.43
N ASN A 442 -110.84 169.44 -105.03
CA ASN A 442 -109.63 169.58 -105.86
C ASN A 442 -108.30 169.56 -105.06
N LYS A 443 -108.31 169.65 -103.72
CA LYS A 443 -107.11 169.40 -102.90
C LYS A 443 -106.90 167.92 -102.63
N LEU A 444 -107.97 167.21 -102.23
CA LEU A 444 -107.92 165.83 -101.74
C LEU A 444 -107.37 164.84 -102.79
N LEU A 445 -107.62 165.09 -104.08
CA LEU A 445 -107.13 164.22 -105.16
C LEU A 445 -105.60 164.06 -105.19
N LYS A 446 -104.82 165.12 -104.87
CA LYS A 446 -103.34 165.02 -104.86
C LYS A 446 -102.78 164.26 -103.67
N GLU A 447 -103.52 164.18 -102.56
CA GLU A 447 -103.09 163.42 -101.39
C GLU A 447 -103.30 161.90 -101.60
N GLN A 448 -104.27 161.52 -102.45
CA GLN A 448 -104.59 160.12 -102.74
C GLN A 448 -103.49 159.38 -103.51
N GLU A 449 -102.70 160.07 -104.34
CA GLU A 449 -101.64 159.43 -105.14
C GLU A 449 -100.42 159.05 -104.29
N ASN A 450 -99.94 159.97 -103.45
CA ASN A 450 -98.81 159.75 -102.53
C ASN A 450 -99.01 158.53 -101.62
N MET A 451 -100.26 158.29 -101.18
CA MET A 451 -100.58 157.17 -100.30
C MET A 451 -100.47 155.80 -100.98
N LYS A 452 -100.57 155.72 -102.32
CA LYS A 452 -100.47 154.45 -103.07
C LYS A 452 -99.03 153.92 -103.12
N GLU A 453 -98.03 154.79 -103.29
CA GLU A 453 -96.61 154.40 -103.30
C GLU A 453 -96.14 153.88 -101.93
N LEU A 454 -96.63 154.48 -100.85
CA LEU A 454 -96.32 154.06 -99.48
C LEU A 454 -96.84 152.63 -99.19
N VAL A 455 -98.03 152.29 -99.69
CA VAL A 455 -98.58 150.91 -99.57
C VAL A 455 -97.73 149.91 -100.36
N PHE A 456 -97.34 150.23 -101.59
CA PHE A 456 -96.51 149.33 -102.41
C PHE A 456 -95.15 149.03 -101.78
N THR A 457 -94.48 150.04 -101.23
CA THR A 457 -93.19 149.88 -100.57
C THR A 457 -93.28 149.06 -99.27
N LEU A 458 -94.34 149.23 -98.49
CA LEU A 458 -94.61 148.41 -97.29
C LEU A 458 -94.83 146.93 -97.64
N VAL A 459 -95.66 146.62 -98.64
CA VAL A 459 -95.95 145.23 -99.07
C VAL A 459 -94.66 144.48 -99.44
N ARG A 460 -93.74 145.12 -100.18
CA ARG A 460 -92.44 144.51 -100.54
C ARG A 460 -91.56 144.23 -99.31
N MET A 461 -91.64 145.06 -98.28
CA MET A 461 -90.91 144.89 -97.02
C MET A 461 -91.42 143.66 -96.24
N THR A 462 -92.74 143.45 -96.19
CA THR A 462 -93.34 142.25 -95.57
C THR A 462 -92.92 140.95 -96.23
N GLN A 463 -92.87 140.88 -97.58
CA GLN A 463 -92.48 139.65 -98.28
C GLN A 463 -91.05 139.21 -97.90
N ILE A 464 -90.09 140.14 -97.94
CA ILE A 464 -88.69 139.86 -97.57
C ILE A 464 -88.58 139.31 -96.13
N LYS A 465 -89.43 139.78 -95.21
CA LYS A 465 -89.47 139.29 -93.82
C LYS A 465 -90.16 137.93 -93.65
N ILE A 466 -91.05 137.54 -94.56
CA ILE A 466 -91.59 136.17 -94.64
C ILE A 466 -90.48 135.22 -95.14
N ASP A 467 -89.79 135.60 -96.23
CA ASP A 467 -88.73 134.78 -96.83
C ASP A 467 -87.56 134.55 -95.86
N GLU A 468 -87.11 135.61 -95.17
CA GLU A 468 -86.10 135.52 -94.09
C GLU A 468 -86.51 134.53 -92.99
N LYS A 469 -87.78 134.56 -92.57
CA LYS A 469 -88.31 133.71 -91.50
C LYS A 469 -88.35 132.24 -91.95
N GLU A 470 -88.79 131.98 -93.18
CA GLU A 470 -88.88 130.62 -93.70
C GLU A 470 -87.49 130.00 -93.91
N GLN A 471 -86.52 130.77 -94.41
CA GLN A 471 -85.13 130.31 -94.54
C GLN A 471 -84.52 129.97 -93.17
N LYS A 472 -84.65 130.86 -92.18
CA LYS A 472 -84.19 130.61 -90.80
C LYS A 472 -84.85 129.37 -90.19
N SER A 473 -86.14 129.14 -90.47
CA SER A 473 -86.86 127.92 -90.04
C SER A 473 -86.30 126.64 -90.69
N LYS A 474 -85.98 126.67 -91.99
CA LYS A 474 -85.39 125.54 -92.73
C LYS A 474 -84.00 125.20 -92.19
N ASP A 475 -83.18 126.20 -91.90
CA ASP A 475 -81.81 125.99 -91.39
C ASP A 475 -81.80 125.56 -89.91
N PHE A 476 -82.73 126.04 -89.09
CA PHE A 476 -82.98 125.50 -87.74
C PHE A 476 -83.36 124.01 -87.79
N LEU A 477 -84.27 123.60 -88.67
CA LEU A 477 -84.67 122.20 -88.84
C LEU A 477 -83.49 121.31 -89.26
N LYS A 478 -82.65 121.75 -90.20
CA LYS A 478 -81.40 121.04 -90.58
C LYS A 478 -80.44 120.91 -89.40
N ALA A 479 -80.26 121.97 -88.61
CA ALA A 479 -79.39 121.96 -87.43
C ALA A 479 -79.92 121.01 -86.34
N GLN A 480 -81.23 121.03 -86.08
CA GLN A 480 -81.87 120.14 -85.10
C GLN A 480 -81.79 118.68 -85.54
N GLN A 481 -82.02 118.36 -86.83
CA GLN A 481 -81.82 117.01 -87.37
C GLN A 481 -80.37 116.53 -87.18
N LYS A 482 -79.36 117.35 -87.56
CA LYS A 482 -77.94 117.04 -87.33
C LYS A 482 -77.64 116.78 -85.85
N TYR A 483 -78.13 117.63 -84.95
CA TYR A 483 -77.98 117.45 -83.50
C TYR A 483 -78.58 116.13 -83.02
N THR A 484 -79.81 115.79 -83.42
CA THR A 484 -80.43 114.52 -83.00
C THR A 484 -79.70 113.28 -83.52
N ASN A 485 -79.03 113.35 -84.68
CA ASN A 485 -78.22 112.25 -85.19
C ASN A 485 -76.88 112.12 -84.44
N ILE A 486 -76.18 113.23 -84.19
CA ILE A 486 -74.96 113.24 -83.34
C ILE A 486 -75.27 112.68 -81.94
N VAL A 487 -76.42 113.03 -81.34
CA VAL A 487 -76.85 112.48 -80.04
C VAL A 487 -77.15 110.98 -80.10
N LYS A 488 -77.62 110.44 -81.23
CA LYS A 488 -77.77 108.98 -81.42
C LYS A 488 -76.41 108.30 -81.55
N GLU A 489 -75.47 108.88 -82.31
CA GLU A 489 -74.11 108.36 -82.49
C GLU A 489 -73.32 108.35 -81.18
N ILE A 490 -73.40 109.42 -80.38
CA ILE A 490 -72.82 109.46 -79.03
C ILE A 490 -73.39 108.34 -78.16
N LYS A 491 -74.71 108.16 -78.14
CA LYS A 491 -75.36 107.05 -77.38
C LYS A 491 -74.93 105.67 -77.85
N ALA A 492 -74.72 105.47 -79.16
CA ALA A 492 -74.20 104.22 -79.72
C ALA A 492 -72.73 103.99 -79.29
N LYS A 493 -71.88 105.01 -79.37
CA LYS A 493 -70.47 104.93 -78.95
C LYS A 493 -70.32 104.75 -77.44
N ASP A 494 -71.18 105.35 -76.63
CA ASP A 494 -71.26 105.06 -75.19
C ASP A 494 -71.63 103.60 -74.91
N LEU A 495 -72.49 102.99 -75.74
CA LEU A 495 -72.85 101.58 -75.63
C LEU A 495 -71.67 100.66 -75.99
N GLU A 496 -70.98 100.95 -77.10
CA GLU A 496 -69.72 100.27 -77.48
C GLU A 496 -68.67 100.38 -76.36
N ILE A 497 -68.40 101.60 -75.87
CA ILE A 497 -67.46 101.86 -74.78
C ILE A 497 -67.86 101.08 -73.52
N ARG A 498 -69.16 100.97 -73.22
CA ARG A 498 -69.68 100.18 -72.08
C ARG A 498 -69.45 98.68 -72.28
N ILE A 499 -69.59 98.16 -73.51
CA ILE A 499 -69.29 96.77 -73.88
C ILE A 499 -67.78 96.50 -73.80
N HIS A 500 -66.93 97.37 -74.35
CA HIS A 500 -65.47 97.23 -74.25
C HIS A 500 -64.98 97.36 -72.78
N LYS A 501 -65.57 98.24 -71.97
CA LYS A 501 -65.33 98.32 -70.50
C LYS A 501 -65.86 97.10 -69.73
N LYS A 502 -66.82 96.32 -70.27
CA LYS A 502 -67.18 95.00 -69.73
C LYS A 502 -66.15 93.95 -70.16
N LYS A 503 -65.85 93.81 -71.47
CA LYS A 503 -64.86 92.86 -72.00
C LYS A 503 -63.47 93.03 -71.36
N LYS A 504 -62.98 94.26 -71.17
CA LYS A 504 -61.70 94.53 -70.46
C LYS A 504 -61.73 94.03 -69.02
N ARG A 505 -62.82 94.26 -68.28
CA ARG A 505 -62.98 93.77 -66.89
C ARG A 505 -63.06 92.24 -66.84
N GLU A 506 -63.69 91.61 -67.81
CA GLU A 506 -63.78 90.15 -67.89
C GLU A 506 -62.43 89.51 -68.24
N ILE A 507 -61.73 90.02 -69.26
CA ILE A 507 -60.37 89.56 -69.62
C ILE A 507 -59.42 89.75 -68.43
N HIS A 508 -59.52 90.87 -67.70
CA HIS A 508 -58.72 91.12 -66.50
C HIS A 508 -59.22 90.36 -65.25
N ARG A 509 -60.39 89.72 -65.29
CA ARG A 509 -60.79 88.68 -64.32
C ARG A 509 -60.12 87.35 -64.70
N ARG A 510 -60.32 86.89 -65.95
CA ARG A 510 -59.74 85.65 -66.48
C ARG A 510 -58.21 85.62 -66.32
N LEU A 511 -57.50 86.70 -66.60
CA LEU A 511 -56.04 86.81 -66.39
C LEU A 511 -55.62 86.65 -64.92
N ARG A 512 -56.40 87.17 -63.96
CA ARG A 512 -56.11 87.00 -62.53
C ARG A 512 -56.49 85.60 -62.03
N GLU A 513 -57.44 84.95 -62.67
CA GLU A 513 -57.77 83.54 -62.43
C GLU A 513 -56.69 82.60 -62.99
N PHE A 514 -56.18 82.86 -64.20
CA PHE A 514 -55.03 82.16 -64.77
C PHE A 514 -53.73 82.41 -64.00
N ALA A 515 -53.48 83.63 -63.51
CA ALA A 515 -52.32 83.91 -62.65
C ALA A 515 -52.37 83.11 -61.35
N LYS A 516 -53.53 83.11 -60.66
CA LYS A 516 -53.75 82.27 -59.47
C LYS A 516 -53.56 80.79 -59.76
N LEU A 517 -54.08 80.29 -60.89
CA LEU A 517 -53.94 78.89 -61.30
C LEU A 517 -52.48 78.52 -61.60
N TYR A 518 -51.73 79.43 -62.24
CA TYR A 518 -50.30 79.27 -62.47
C TYR A 518 -49.52 79.25 -61.16
N ASP A 519 -49.85 80.14 -60.21
CA ASP A 519 -49.20 80.17 -58.89
C ASP A 519 -49.54 78.91 -58.06
N THR A 520 -50.77 78.37 -58.13
CA THR A 520 -51.07 77.07 -57.50
C THR A 520 -50.27 75.93 -58.15
N ILE A 521 -50.23 75.85 -59.48
CA ILE A 521 -49.46 74.81 -60.20
C ILE A 521 -47.96 74.95 -59.93
N ARG A 522 -47.44 76.18 -59.81
CA ARG A 522 -46.04 76.46 -59.46
C ARG A 522 -45.73 76.06 -58.01
N ASN A 523 -46.63 76.33 -57.08
CA ASN A 523 -46.50 75.93 -55.68
C ASN A 523 -46.61 74.41 -55.52
N GLU A 524 -47.49 73.75 -56.27
CA GLU A 524 -47.56 72.28 -56.36
C GLU A 524 -46.29 71.69 -56.97
N ARG A 525 -45.78 72.24 -58.09
CA ARG A 525 -44.50 71.83 -58.69
C ARG A 525 -43.36 71.95 -57.67
N ASN A 526 -43.27 73.07 -56.96
CA ASN A 526 -42.26 73.28 -55.93
C ASN A 526 -42.44 72.31 -54.75
N LYS A 527 -43.68 72.01 -54.34
CA LYS A 527 -44.00 71.00 -53.32
C LYS A 527 -43.56 69.60 -53.78
N PHE A 528 -43.83 69.22 -55.03
CA PHE A 528 -43.38 67.94 -55.61
C PHE A 528 -41.85 67.86 -55.76
N VAL A 529 -41.17 68.94 -56.17
CA VAL A 529 -39.70 69.00 -56.22
C VAL A 529 -39.10 68.87 -54.81
N ASN A 530 -39.67 69.54 -53.81
CA ASN A 530 -39.23 69.43 -52.42
C ASN A 530 -39.50 68.04 -51.82
N LEU A 531 -40.63 67.41 -52.18
CA LEU A 531 -40.93 66.02 -51.79
C LEU A 531 -39.98 65.03 -52.50
N LEU A 532 -39.69 65.23 -53.78
CA LEU A 532 -38.73 64.43 -54.55
C LEU A 532 -37.32 64.53 -53.98
N HIS A 533 -36.87 65.74 -53.63
CA HIS A 533 -35.57 65.96 -53.01
C HIS A 533 -35.49 65.29 -51.63
N LYS A 534 -36.51 65.44 -50.77
CA LYS A 534 -36.60 64.74 -49.47
C LYS A 534 -36.65 63.23 -49.63
N ALA A 535 -37.37 62.72 -50.62
CA ALA A 535 -37.42 61.28 -50.91
C ALA A 535 -36.06 60.77 -51.41
N HIS A 536 -35.37 61.52 -52.27
CA HIS A 536 -34.04 61.16 -52.76
C HIS A 536 -32.99 61.20 -51.63
N GLN A 537 -33.04 62.19 -50.74
CA GLN A 537 -32.23 62.25 -49.52
C GLN A 537 -32.49 61.02 -48.64
N LYS A 538 -33.75 60.67 -48.38
CA LYS A 538 -34.13 59.48 -47.59
C LYS A 538 -33.70 58.18 -48.26
N VAL A 539 -33.77 58.07 -49.58
CA VAL A 539 -33.23 56.91 -50.33
C VAL A 539 -31.71 56.79 -50.16
N ASN A 540 -30.97 57.91 -50.16
CA ASN A 540 -29.52 57.88 -49.95
C ASN A 540 -29.16 57.56 -48.49
N GLU A 541 -29.84 58.13 -47.50
CA GLU A 541 -29.69 57.73 -46.09
C GLU A 541 -29.97 56.23 -45.87
N ILE A 542 -30.94 55.66 -46.59
CA ILE A 542 -31.28 54.23 -46.52
C ILE A 542 -30.21 53.39 -47.20
N LYS A 543 -29.64 53.83 -48.33
CA LYS A 543 -28.50 53.16 -48.97
C LYS A 543 -27.24 53.19 -48.09
N GLU A 544 -26.97 54.31 -47.44
CA GLU A 544 -25.83 54.45 -46.51
C GLU A 544 -26.01 53.56 -45.29
N ARG A 545 -27.20 53.57 -44.66
CA ARG A 545 -27.53 52.65 -43.56
C ARG A 545 -27.47 51.18 -44.01
N HIS A 546 -27.96 50.85 -45.19
CA HIS A 546 -27.85 49.49 -45.73
C HIS A 546 -26.39 49.07 -45.96
N LYS A 547 -25.53 49.98 -46.47
CA LYS A 547 -24.09 49.72 -46.61
C LYS A 547 -23.40 49.53 -45.25
N MET A 548 -23.76 50.34 -44.24
CA MET A 548 -23.26 50.14 -42.87
C MET A 548 -23.69 48.78 -42.32
N SER A 549 -24.97 48.40 -42.44
CA SER A 549 -25.43 47.09 -41.98
C SER A 549 -24.89 45.90 -42.79
N LEU A 550 -24.51 46.09 -44.06
CA LEU A 550 -23.74 45.09 -44.81
C LEU A 550 -22.33 44.93 -44.25
N ASN A 551 -21.63 46.03 -43.96
CA ASN A 551 -20.32 46.00 -43.32
C ASN A 551 -20.40 45.36 -41.91
N GLU A 552 -21.42 45.69 -41.12
CA GLU A 552 -21.68 45.09 -39.80
C GLU A 552 -21.93 43.58 -39.92
N LEU A 553 -22.73 43.13 -40.89
CA LEU A 553 -22.95 41.71 -41.17
C LEU A 553 -21.67 41.00 -41.62
N GLU A 554 -20.78 41.67 -42.37
CA GLU A 554 -19.48 41.11 -42.77
C GLU A 554 -18.50 41.02 -41.58
N ILE A 555 -18.44 42.05 -40.73
CA ILE A 555 -17.68 42.03 -39.47
C ILE A 555 -18.20 40.92 -38.54
N LEU A 556 -19.51 40.78 -38.39
CA LEU A 556 -20.13 39.73 -37.58
C LEU A 556 -19.89 38.33 -38.14
N ARG A 557 -19.92 38.14 -39.48
CA ARG A 557 -19.53 36.88 -40.13
C ARG A 557 -18.06 36.55 -39.89
N ASN A 558 -17.15 37.52 -40.03
CA ASN A 558 -15.73 37.32 -39.76
C ASN A 558 -15.45 37.04 -38.26
N SER A 559 -16.21 37.67 -37.36
CA SER A 559 -16.21 37.35 -35.93
C SER A 559 -16.70 35.91 -35.68
N ALA A 560 -17.82 35.51 -36.27
CA ALA A 560 -18.35 34.14 -36.14
C ALA A 560 -17.36 33.10 -36.69
N VAL A 561 -16.78 33.28 -37.87
CA VAL A 561 -15.79 32.36 -38.46
C VAL A 561 -14.51 32.30 -37.62
N THR A 562 -14.07 33.40 -37.00
CA THR A 562 -12.89 33.37 -36.11
C THR A 562 -13.20 32.77 -34.74
N GLN A 563 -14.44 32.89 -34.23
CA GLN A 563 -14.91 32.17 -33.05
C GLN A 563 -15.07 30.67 -33.32
N GLU A 564 -15.60 30.29 -34.47
CA GLU A 564 -15.77 28.90 -34.91
C GLU A 564 -14.40 28.20 -35.09
N ARG A 565 -13.42 28.87 -35.70
CA ARG A 565 -12.03 28.38 -35.74
C ARG A 565 -11.40 28.24 -34.35
N LYS A 566 -11.68 29.16 -33.41
CA LYS A 566 -11.23 29.04 -32.01
C LYS A 566 -11.89 27.85 -31.32
N LEU A 567 -13.19 27.64 -31.52
CA LEU A 567 -13.94 26.50 -30.98
C LEU A 567 -13.43 25.17 -31.56
N GLN A 568 -13.24 25.07 -32.87
CA GLN A 568 -12.68 23.88 -33.54
C GLN A 568 -11.27 23.57 -33.01
N ASN A 569 -10.41 24.57 -32.87
CA ASN A 569 -9.09 24.40 -32.26
C ASN A 569 -9.18 23.96 -30.78
N SER A 570 -10.18 24.43 -30.03
CA SER A 570 -10.42 23.99 -28.65
C SER A 570 -10.94 22.55 -28.59
N MET A 571 -11.81 22.14 -29.52
CA MET A 571 -12.32 20.77 -29.63
C MET A 571 -11.20 19.79 -30.01
N LEU A 572 -10.33 20.16 -30.96
CA LEU A 572 -9.16 19.35 -31.33
C LEU A 572 -8.16 19.23 -30.16
N LYS A 573 -7.91 20.30 -29.42
CA LYS A 573 -7.11 20.25 -28.18
C LYS A 573 -7.76 19.38 -27.11
N HIS A 574 -9.07 19.46 -26.94
CA HIS A 574 -9.79 18.61 -26.00
C HIS A 574 -9.68 17.14 -26.40
N ALA A 575 -9.96 16.78 -27.65
CA ALA A 575 -9.83 15.42 -28.16
C ALA A 575 -8.41 14.85 -27.98
N ASN A 576 -7.38 15.65 -28.28
CA ASN A 576 -5.98 15.23 -28.05
C ASN A 576 -5.71 15.01 -26.54
N ASN A 577 -6.15 15.92 -25.67
CA ASN A 577 -6.04 15.77 -24.22
C ASN A 577 -6.82 14.55 -23.69
N VAL A 578 -7.95 14.17 -24.30
CA VAL A 578 -8.67 12.93 -24.01
C VAL A 578 -7.80 11.72 -24.35
N THR A 579 -7.26 11.65 -25.57
CA THR A 579 -6.39 10.52 -25.98
C THR A 579 -5.08 10.42 -25.18
N ILE A 580 -4.51 11.55 -24.75
CA ILE A 580 -3.32 11.57 -23.87
C ILE A 580 -3.69 11.09 -22.46
N ARG A 581 -4.86 11.49 -21.94
CA ARG A 581 -5.35 10.99 -20.64
C ARG A 581 -5.64 9.50 -20.69
N GLU A 582 -6.19 9.00 -21.79
CA GLU A 582 -6.46 7.57 -22.00
C GLU A 582 -5.16 6.75 -22.14
N SER A 583 -4.12 7.26 -22.84
CA SER A 583 -2.82 6.59 -22.87
C SER A 583 -2.16 6.57 -21.48
N MET A 584 -2.16 7.71 -20.77
CA MET A 584 -1.67 7.80 -19.38
C MET A 584 -2.43 6.86 -18.43
N GLN A 585 -3.75 6.74 -18.54
CA GLN A 585 -4.53 5.77 -17.75
C GLN A 585 -4.14 4.33 -18.09
N ASN A 586 -3.97 4.00 -19.36
CA ASN A 586 -3.50 2.67 -19.77
C ASN A 586 -2.09 2.36 -19.25
N ASP A 587 -1.19 3.34 -19.20
CA ASP A 587 0.15 3.16 -18.63
C ASP A 587 0.13 3.04 -17.09
N VAL A 588 -0.75 3.78 -16.41
CA VAL A 588 -1.03 3.56 -14.98
C VAL A 588 -1.56 2.14 -14.73
N TYR A 589 -2.51 1.63 -15.53
CA TYR A 589 -2.99 0.25 -15.41
C TYR A 589 -1.89 -0.79 -15.63
N LYS A 590 -0.99 -0.58 -16.62
CA LYS A 590 0.20 -1.45 -16.81
C LYS A 590 1.14 -1.43 -15.60
N ILE A 591 1.34 -0.26 -14.97
CA ILE A 591 2.17 -0.13 -13.76
C ILE A 591 1.50 -0.81 -12.56
N VAL A 592 0.18 -0.65 -12.38
CA VAL A 592 -0.60 -1.33 -11.34
C VAL A 592 -0.55 -2.85 -11.50
N SER A 593 -0.71 -3.36 -12.73
CA SER A 593 -0.56 -4.80 -13.02
C SER A 593 0.83 -5.32 -12.65
N LYS A 594 1.90 -4.61 -13.03
CA LYS A 594 3.28 -4.97 -12.67
C LYS A 594 3.53 -4.90 -11.16
N LEU A 595 2.96 -3.92 -10.46
CA LEU A 595 3.04 -3.83 -9.00
C LEU A 595 2.32 -4.99 -8.33
N GLN A 596 1.18 -5.44 -8.88
CA GLN A 596 0.44 -6.59 -8.38
C GLN A 596 1.22 -7.89 -8.59
N GLU A 597 1.76 -8.14 -9.79
CA GLU A 597 2.68 -9.27 -10.04
C GLU A 597 3.88 -9.27 -9.07
N MET A 598 4.43 -8.09 -8.75
CA MET A 598 5.58 -7.98 -7.84
C MET A 598 5.19 -8.19 -6.37
N LYS A 599 3.95 -7.88 -5.96
CA LYS A 599 3.39 -8.28 -4.66
C LYS A 599 3.23 -9.79 -4.58
N GLU A 600 2.65 -10.42 -5.60
CA GLU A 600 2.46 -11.87 -5.66
C GLU A 600 3.81 -12.61 -5.63
N LYS A 601 4.81 -12.12 -6.39
CA LYS A 601 6.19 -12.63 -6.33
C LYS A 601 6.81 -12.45 -4.93
N LYS A 602 6.54 -11.34 -4.24
CA LYS A 602 6.96 -11.11 -2.83
C LYS A 602 6.28 -12.08 -1.87
N GLU A 603 4.98 -12.32 -2.01
CA GLU A 603 4.23 -13.27 -1.16
C GLU A 603 4.69 -14.71 -1.39
N ILE A 604 4.95 -15.12 -2.63
CA ILE A 604 5.55 -16.42 -2.96
C ILE A 604 6.95 -16.54 -2.32
N GLN A 605 7.76 -15.47 -2.35
CA GLN A 605 9.06 -15.44 -1.66
C GLN A 605 8.92 -15.52 -0.14
N LEU A 606 7.96 -14.81 0.46
CA LEU A 606 7.69 -14.85 1.91
C LEU A 606 7.30 -16.27 2.35
N ASN A 607 6.32 -16.89 1.69
CA ASN A 607 5.91 -18.28 1.93
C ASN A 607 7.07 -19.27 1.76
N ASN A 608 8.03 -19.01 0.87
CA ASN A 608 9.22 -19.84 0.72
C ASN A 608 10.27 -19.58 1.81
N ILE A 609 10.39 -18.35 2.33
CA ILE A 609 11.20 -18.04 3.52
C ILE A 609 10.62 -18.75 4.74
N ASP A 610 9.30 -18.73 4.95
CA ASP A 610 8.65 -19.41 6.07
C ASP A 610 8.82 -20.93 6.00
N ARG A 611 8.72 -21.52 4.80
CA ARG A 611 9.04 -22.95 4.56
C ARG A 611 10.49 -23.28 4.89
N LEU A 612 11.44 -22.41 4.51
CA LEU A 612 12.86 -22.60 4.81
C LEU A 612 13.16 -22.40 6.30
N ALA A 613 12.50 -21.45 6.98
CA ALA A 613 12.61 -21.25 8.41
C ALA A 613 12.09 -22.46 9.20
N ASN A 614 10.94 -23.01 8.81
CA ASN A 614 10.41 -24.26 9.38
C ASN A 614 11.35 -25.45 9.15
N MET A 615 11.96 -25.55 7.96
CA MET A 615 12.95 -26.58 7.66
C MET A 615 14.24 -26.42 8.48
N ILE A 616 14.73 -25.18 8.68
CA ILE A 616 15.86 -24.89 9.56
C ILE A 616 15.53 -25.28 10.99
N THR A 617 14.35 -24.90 11.51
CA THR A 617 13.90 -25.25 12.87
C THR A 617 13.86 -26.77 13.07
N MET A 618 13.34 -27.52 12.09
CA MET A 618 13.32 -28.99 12.13
C MET A 618 14.74 -29.58 12.14
N VAL A 619 15.66 -29.03 11.33
CA VAL A 619 17.08 -29.45 11.32
C VAL A 619 17.78 -29.08 12.63
N GLU A 620 17.47 -27.94 13.25
CA GLU A 620 17.98 -27.55 14.56
C GLU A 620 17.48 -28.49 15.67
N GLU A 621 16.20 -28.89 15.64
CA GLU A 621 15.67 -29.94 16.52
C GLU A 621 16.38 -31.28 16.32
N GLU A 622 16.60 -31.71 15.08
CA GLU A 622 17.38 -32.92 14.77
C GLU A 622 18.82 -32.82 15.26
N MET A 623 19.48 -31.66 15.11
CA MET A 623 20.82 -31.42 15.66
C MET A 623 20.83 -31.46 17.19
N VAL A 624 19.81 -30.92 17.87
CA VAL A 624 19.67 -31.01 19.33
C VAL A 624 19.42 -32.45 19.77
N GLN A 625 18.61 -33.22 19.05
CA GLN A 625 18.44 -34.65 19.28
C GLN A 625 19.76 -35.41 19.08
N LEU A 626 20.51 -35.12 18.01
CA LEU A 626 21.79 -35.76 17.71
C LEU A 626 22.84 -35.46 18.79
N ARG A 627 22.91 -34.20 19.27
CA ARG A 627 23.75 -33.82 20.42
C ARG A 627 23.38 -34.62 21.67
N LYS A 628 22.10 -34.72 22.01
CA LYS A 628 21.61 -35.55 23.15
C LYS A 628 21.91 -37.05 22.98
N ARG A 629 21.89 -37.58 21.75
CA ARG A 629 22.29 -38.98 21.46
C ARG A 629 23.80 -39.17 21.62
N TYR A 630 24.62 -38.23 21.15
CA TYR A 630 26.07 -38.24 21.28
C TYR A 630 26.51 -38.11 22.75
N GLU A 631 25.91 -37.19 23.50
CA GLU A 631 26.15 -37.01 24.93
C GLU A 631 25.88 -38.29 25.72
N LYS A 632 24.75 -38.96 25.48
CA LYS A 632 24.44 -40.28 26.07
C LYS A 632 25.43 -41.38 25.67
N ALA A 633 25.98 -41.33 24.46
CA ALA A 633 27.02 -42.26 24.03
C ALA A 633 28.36 -42.00 24.74
N VAL A 634 28.71 -40.72 24.96
CA VAL A 634 29.90 -40.32 25.75
C VAL A 634 29.73 -40.69 27.22
N GLN A 635 28.55 -40.48 27.81
CA GLN A 635 28.22 -40.92 29.17
C GLN A 635 28.43 -42.43 29.32
N ARG A 636 27.80 -43.25 28.48
CA ARG A 636 27.98 -44.72 28.46
C ARG A 636 29.43 -45.15 28.28
N ARG A 637 30.17 -44.49 27.37
CA ARG A 637 31.61 -44.77 27.18
C ARG A 637 32.42 -44.46 28.45
N ASN A 638 32.09 -43.36 29.15
CA ASN A 638 32.77 -42.99 30.39
C ASN A 638 32.39 -43.96 31.53
N GLU A 639 31.11 -44.35 31.65
CA GLU A 639 30.63 -45.38 32.59
C GLU A 639 31.35 -46.72 32.38
N SER A 640 31.44 -47.21 31.15
CA SER A 640 32.22 -48.42 30.81
C SER A 640 33.72 -48.23 31.05
N GLY A 641 34.25 -47.01 30.90
CA GLY A 641 35.64 -46.69 31.23
C GLY A 641 35.93 -46.76 32.72
N VAL A 642 35.03 -46.25 33.56
CA VAL A 642 35.12 -46.39 35.03
C VAL A 642 35.04 -47.86 35.43
N GLN A 643 34.08 -48.62 34.90
CA GLN A 643 33.98 -50.07 35.15
C GLN A 643 35.21 -50.87 34.67
N LEU A 644 35.93 -50.38 33.66
CA LEU A 644 37.20 -51.00 33.24
C LEU A 644 38.30 -50.73 34.26
N ILE A 645 38.41 -49.49 34.75
CA ILE A 645 39.39 -49.09 35.79
C ILE A 645 39.10 -49.85 37.09
N GLU A 646 37.85 -49.91 37.53
CA GLU A 646 37.43 -50.70 38.71
C GLU A 646 37.87 -52.17 38.57
N ARG A 647 37.79 -52.76 37.37
CA ARG A 647 38.26 -54.13 37.13
C ARG A 647 39.77 -54.26 36.99
N GLU A 648 40.48 -53.26 36.49
CA GLU A 648 41.96 -53.25 36.53
C GLU A 648 42.45 -53.15 37.98
N GLU A 649 41.76 -52.39 38.84
CA GLU A 649 42.01 -52.33 40.29
C GLU A 649 41.69 -53.66 40.99
N GLU A 650 40.55 -54.29 40.70
CA GLU A 650 40.23 -55.66 41.16
C GLU A 650 41.36 -56.65 40.77
N VAL A 651 41.80 -56.63 39.51
CA VAL A 651 42.88 -57.50 39.00
C VAL A 651 44.21 -57.22 39.69
N CYS A 652 44.56 -55.96 39.96
CA CYS A 652 45.76 -55.62 40.73
C CYS A 652 45.67 -56.16 42.16
N ILE A 653 44.53 -56.01 42.83
CA ILE A 653 44.27 -56.58 44.17
C ILE A 653 44.37 -58.12 44.15
N PHE A 654 43.94 -58.78 43.07
CA PHE A 654 44.14 -60.22 42.90
C PHE A 654 45.61 -60.60 42.69
N TYR A 655 46.38 -59.85 41.89
CA TYR A 655 47.82 -60.08 41.74
C TYR A 655 48.60 -59.86 43.05
N GLU A 656 48.23 -58.89 43.88
CA GLU A 656 48.82 -58.72 45.21
C GLU A 656 48.46 -59.88 46.15
N LYS A 657 47.19 -60.31 46.17
CA LYS A 657 46.76 -61.50 46.94
C LYS A 657 47.49 -62.77 46.52
N ILE A 658 47.69 -62.99 45.21
CA ILE A 658 48.47 -64.11 44.69
C ILE A 658 49.93 -64.01 45.14
N ASN A 659 50.58 -62.85 45.00
CA ASN A 659 51.96 -62.63 45.48
C ASN A 659 52.11 -62.88 47.00
N ILE A 660 51.10 -62.52 47.80
CA ILE A 660 51.09 -62.79 49.25
C ILE A 660 50.95 -64.30 49.50
N GLN A 661 50.03 -64.98 48.80
CA GLN A 661 49.83 -66.42 48.92
C GLN A 661 51.04 -67.23 48.45
N GLU A 662 51.73 -66.82 47.38
CA GLU A 662 52.97 -67.43 46.91
C GLU A 662 54.09 -67.27 47.93
N LYS A 663 54.24 -66.09 48.54
CA LYS A 663 55.21 -65.88 49.63
C LYS A 663 54.88 -66.71 50.87
N MET A 664 53.60 -66.83 51.24
CA MET A 664 53.17 -67.71 52.34
C MET A 664 53.43 -69.19 52.02
N LYS A 665 53.15 -69.63 50.79
CA LYS A 665 53.45 -70.99 50.31
C LYS A 665 54.95 -71.27 50.35
N LEU A 666 55.78 -70.37 49.84
CA LEU A 666 57.23 -70.54 49.76
C LEU A 666 57.87 -70.54 51.17
N ASN A 667 57.39 -69.70 52.09
CA ASN A 667 57.77 -69.78 53.51
C ASN A 667 57.35 -71.14 54.12
N GLY A 668 56.13 -71.60 53.84
CA GLY A 668 55.64 -72.92 54.29
C GLY A 668 56.46 -74.08 53.72
N GLU A 669 56.90 -74.01 52.46
CA GLU A 669 57.80 -74.99 51.83
C GLU A 669 59.19 -74.99 52.49
N ILE A 670 59.72 -73.84 52.89
CA ILE A 670 60.96 -73.73 53.68
C ILE A 670 60.79 -74.34 55.07
N GLU A 671 59.70 -74.02 55.78
CA GLU A 671 59.43 -74.59 57.11
C GLU A 671 59.24 -76.12 57.05
N LEU A 672 58.55 -76.61 56.01
CA LEU A 672 58.34 -78.04 55.77
C LEU A 672 59.68 -78.73 55.46
N HIS A 673 60.54 -78.16 54.61
CA HIS A 673 61.89 -78.68 54.35
C HIS A 673 62.73 -78.74 55.65
N VAL A 674 62.68 -77.70 56.48
CA VAL A 674 63.36 -77.68 57.80
C VAL A 674 62.80 -78.75 58.75
N LEU A 675 61.51 -79.08 58.67
CA LEU A 675 60.91 -80.19 59.41
C LEU A 675 61.32 -81.55 58.84
N GLU A 676 61.41 -81.71 57.53
CA GLU A 676 61.92 -82.93 56.88
C GLU A 676 63.40 -83.19 57.20
N GLU A 677 64.24 -82.15 57.24
CA GLU A 677 65.62 -82.27 57.69
C GLU A 677 65.72 -82.68 59.17
N LYS A 678 64.88 -82.11 60.04
CA LYS A 678 64.76 -82.56 61.46
C LYS A 678 64.33 -84.02 61.54
N ILE A 679 63.37 -84.47 60.74
CA ILE A 679 62.92 -85.87 60.65
C ILE A 679 64.05 -86.78 60.13
N ARG A 680 64.80 -86.35 59.10
CA ARG A 680 65.96 -87.07 58.55
C ARG A 680 67.07 -87.22 59.60
N PHE A 681 67.36 -86.15 60.35
CA PHE A 681 68.34 -86.16 61.44
C PHE A 681 67.89 -87.07 62.61
N LEU A 682 66.61 -87.07 62.96
CA LEU A 682 66.04 -88.00 63.95
C LEU A 682 66.11 -89.45 63.48
N LYS A 683 65.79 -89.74 62.21
CA LYS A 683 65.97 -91.08 61.60
C LYS A 683 67.43 -91.54 61.67
N LEU A 684 68.39 -90.66 61.39
CA LEU A 684 69.84 -90.96 61.54
C LEU A 684 70.22 -91.24 63.01
N LYS A 685 69.74 -90.44 63.97
CA LYS A 685 69.95 -90.71 65.41
C LYS A 685 69.37 -92.05 65.86
N ILE A 686 68.18 -92.42 65.36
CA ILE A 686 67.56 -93.73 65.64
C ILE A 686 68.41 -94.86 65.04
N ALA A 687 68.86 -94.74 63.79
CA ALA A 687 69.69 -95.74 63.13
C ALA A 687 71.04 -95.97 63.86
N GLU A 688 71.70 -94.90 64.30
CA GLU A 688 72.94 -94.99 65.09
C GLU A 688 72.68 -95.56 66.49
N LYS A 689 71.56 -95.26 67.15
CA LYS A 689 71.19 -95.93 68.41
C LYS A 689 70.89 -97.42 68.22
N GLN A 690 70.23 -97.81 67.13
CA GLN A 690 70.04 -99.21 66.75
C GLN A 690 71.35 -99.91 66.38
N ARG A 691 72.36 -99.18 65.87
CA ARG A 691 73.71 -99.71 65.65
C ARG A 691 74.43 -99.94 66.98
N GLN A 692 74.38 -98.98 67.89
CA GLN A 692 74.96 -99.09 69.24
C GLN A 692 74.37 -100.30 69.99
N ILE A 693 73.04 -100.46 70.00
CA ILE A 693 72.37 -101.65 70.57
C ILE A 693 72.88 -102.95 69.94
N ARG A 694 72.99 -103.01 68.60
CA ARG A 694 73.49 -104.21 67.89
C ARG A 694 74.97 -104.51 68.19
N VAL A 695 75.80 -103.49 68.46
CA VAL A 695 77.19 -103.70 68.91
C VAL A 695 77.23 -104.23 70.34
N THR A 696 76.45 -103.65 71.26
CA THR A 696 76.36 -104.12 72.65
C THR A 696 75.79 -105.55 72.76
N GLN A 697 74.84 -105.91 71.90
CA GLN A 697 74.32 -107.29 71.79
C GLN A 697 75.41 -108.27 71.31
N LYS A 698 76.33 -107.84 70.43
CA LYS A 698 77.45 -108.67 69.95
C LYS A 698 78.59 -108.84 70.97
N SER A 699 78.78 -107.92 71.92
CA SER A 699 79.76 -108.07 73.00
C SER A 699 79.21 -108.78 74.25
N LEU A 700 77.89 -108.98 74.34
CA LEU A 700 77.25 -109.69 75.45
C LEU A 700 77.75 -111.14 75.66
N PRO A 701 78.01 -111.96 74.61
CA PRO A 701 78.55 -113.31 74.79
C PRO A 701 79.98 -113.29 75.35
N THR A 702 80.82 -112.37 74.89
CA THR A 702 82.21 -112.21 75.38
C THR A 702 82.25 -111.69 76.82
N LYS A 703 81.28 -110.87 77.23
CA LYS A 703 81.11 -110.56 78.67
C LYS A 703 80.75 -111.83 79.45
N ARG A 704 79.79 -112.63 78.97
CA ARG A 704 79.35 -113.86 79.66
C ARG A 704 80.46 -114.91 79.78
N SER A 705 81.38 -115.03 78.81
CA SER A 705 82.55 -115.91 78.98
C SER A 705 83.50 -115.35 80.02
N LEU A 706 83.84 -114.04 79.97
CA LEU A 706 84.72 -113.41 80.97
C LEU A 706 84.13 -113.43 82.39
N ASP A 707 82.80 -113.32 82.54
CA ASP A 707 82.10 -113.48 83.82
C ASP A 707 82.23 -114.93 84.37
N ALA A 708 82.24 -115.94 83.49
CA ALA A 708 82.44 -117.34 83.85
C ALA A 708 83.91 -117.68 84.15
N ASP A 709 84.84 -117.12 83.37
CA ASP A 709 86.29 -117.23 83.61
C ASP A 709 86.65 -116.58 84.96
N LEU A 710 86.05 -115.42 85.29
CA LEU A 710 86.17 -114.80 86.61
C LEU A 710 85.68 -115.72 87.74
N ALA A 711 84.53 -116.37 87.57
CA ALA A 711 84.02 -117.33 88.56
C ALA A 711 84.98 -118.52 88.76
N LEU A 712 85.58 -119.04 87.68
CA LEU A 712 86.59 -120.09 87.75
C LEU A 712 87.87 -119.63 88.45
N LEU A 713 88.39 -118.44 88.12
CA LEU A 713 89.54 -117.86 88.83
C LEU A 713 89.23 -117.58 90.30
N GLN A 714 88.00 -117.19 90.64
CA GLN A 714 87.60 -116.91 92.03
C GLN A 714 87.49 -118.20 92.87
N ILE A 715 87.06 -119.31 92.26
CA ILE A 715 87.15 -120.65 92.85
C ILE A 715 88.62 -121.07 93.04
N GLN A 716 89.47 -120.94 92.01
CA GLN A 716 90.90 -121.25 92.12
C GLN A 716 91.60 -120.39 93.19
N PHE A 717 91.26 -119.11 93.28
CA PHE A 717 91.78 -118.21 94.30
C PHE A 717 91.39 -118.67 95.71
N SER A 718 90.14 -119.11 95.94
CA SER A 718 89.74 -119.65 97.24
C SER A 718 90.61 -120.85 97.67
N GLN A 719 90.82 -121.82 96.76
CA GLN A 719 91.69 -122.98 96.97
C GLN A 719 93.15 -122.59 97.25
N CYS A 720 93.66 -121.54 96.59
CA CYS A 720 94.97 -120.97 96.88
C CYS A 720 95.02 -120.28 98.26
N THR A 721 93.95 -119.58 98.69
CA THR A 721 93.93 -118.98 100.03
C THR A 721 93.83 -120.01 101.16
N ASP A 722 93.22 -121.17 100.94
CA ASP A 722 93.24 -122.28 101.90
C ASP A 722 94.66 -122.84 102.04
N ARG A 723 95.35 -123.07 100.91
CA ARG A 723 96.78 -123.44 100.90
C ARG A 723 97.67 -122.39 101.58
N ILE A 724 97.41 -121.10 101.38
CA ILE A 724 98.14 -120.01 102.05
C ILE A 724 97.90 -120.09 103.56
N ARG A 725 96.66 -120.32 104.04
CA ARG A 725 96.38 -120.50 105.47
C ARG A 725 97.07 -121.72 106.11
N ASP A 726 97.36 -122.77 105.34
CA ASP A 726 98.17 -123.90 105.81
C ASP A 726 99.69 -123.59 105.82
N LEU A 727 100.17 -122.78 104.88
CA LEU A 727 101.54 -122.28 104.87
C LEU A 727 101.77 -121.19 105.95
N GLU A 728 100.78 -120.35 106.24
CA GLU A 728 100.84 -119.34 107.32
C GLU A 728 101.03 -120.00 108.70
N LYS A 729 100.45 -121.19 108.93
CA LYS A 729 100.72 -121.99 110.15
C LYS A 729 102.20 -122.41 110.26
N GLN A 730 102.88 -122.60 109.13
CA GLN A 730 104.33 -122.88 109.09
C GLN A 730 105.15 -121.59 109.26
N PHE A 731 104.62 -120.47 108.77
CA PHE A 731 105.24 -119.14 108.79
C PHE A 731 105.22 -118.44 110.17
N ILE A 732 104.50 -118.99 111.15
CA ILE A 732 104.45 -118.46 112.53
C ILE A 732 105.74 -118.78 113.33
N ASN A 733 106.61 -119.68 112.84
CA ASN A 733 107.93 -119.94 113.45
C ASN A 733 108.94 -118.82 113.11
N PRO A 734 109.47 -118.07 114.10
CA PRO A 734 110.05 -116.75 113.85
C PRO A 734 111.59 -116.73 113.70
N GLU A 735 112.15 -117.37 112.67
CA GLU A 735 113.54 -117.10 112.22
C GLU A 735 113.60 -116.75 110.73
N GLY A 736 113.72 -115.45 110.44
CA GLY A 736 113.90 -114.92 109.08
C GLY A 736 114.24 -113.42 109.12
N LYS A 737 115.26 -112.99 108.36
CA LYS A 737 115.77 -111.62 108.39
C LYS A 737 115.32 -110.78 107.19
N ASP A 738 115.46 -109.46 107.37
CA ASP A 738 115.42 -108.37 106.38
C ASP A 738 114.06 -107.99 105.77
N ARG A 739 113.56 -106.78 106.12
CA ARG A 739 112.34 -106.18 105.53
C ARG A 739 112.36 -104.62 105.45
N THR A 740 112.80 -104.10 104.29
CA THR A 740 112.37 -102.84 103.59
C THR A 740 112.92 -101.42 103.92
N ARG A 741 113.03 -100.55 102.87
CA ARG A 741 112.93 -99.05 102.86
C ARG A 741 112.71 -98.46 101.41
N PHE A 742 112.28 -97.17 101.28
CA PHE A 742 111.86 -96.42 100.04
C PHE A 742 112.34 -94.91 99.99
N LEU A 743 112.14 -94.12 98.88
CA LEU A 743 112.53 -92.65 98.71
C LEU A 743 111.56 -91.60 98.00
N PRO A 744 111.76 -90.94 96.79
CA PRO A 744 111.62 -89.44 96.62
C PRO A 744 110.89 -88.81 95.36
N GLY A 745 110.77 -87.45 95.25
CA GLY A 745 110.29 -86.62 94.07
C GLY A 745 110.42 -85.06 94.23
N LYS A 746 110.27 -84.16 93.18
CA LYS A 746 110.50 -82.66 93.20
C LYS A 746 109.86 -81.78 92.06
N ASP A 747 109.82 -80.43 92.22
CA ASP A 747 109.22 -79.34 91.36
C ASP A 747 110.14 -78.12 90.95
N LEU A 748 109.59 -77.07 90.27
CA LEU A 748 110.28 -75.93 89.55
C LEU A 748 109.86 -74.47 89.96
N THR A 749 110.47 -73.40 89.36
CA THR A 749 110.51 -72.01 89.93
C THR A 749 110.24 -70.79 88.99
N GLU A 750 109.91 -69.63 89.59
CA GLU A 750 109.37 -68.37 89.01
C GLU A 750 110.05 -67.74 87.77
N LYS A 751 111.39 -67.77 87.64
CA LYS A 751 112.11 -66.98 86.61
C LYS A 751 111.78 -67.39 85.16
N GLU A 752 111.17 -68.55 84.97
CA GLU A 752 110.69 -69.05 83.68
C GLU A 752 109.29 -68.52 83.32
N MET A 753 108.55 -68.01 84.31
CA MET A 753 107.19 -67.49 84.15
C MET A 753 107.18 -66.07 83.58
N ILE A 754 108.06 -65.19 84.06
CA ILE A 754 108.18 -63.80 83.57
C ILE A 754 108.54 -63.77 82.07
N LYS A 755 109.51 -64.60 81.64
CA LYS A 755 109.93 -64.74 80.23
C LYS A 755 108.82 -65.23 79.27
N LYS A 756 107.69 -65.73 79.79
CA LYS A 756 106.50 -66.06 79.00
C LYS A 756 105.54 -64.87 78.87
N LEU A 757 105.57 -63.93 79.81
CA LEU A 757 104.67 -62.78 79.86
C LEU A 757 105.13 -61.70 78.86
N ASP A 758 106.40 -61.31 78.89
CA ASP A 758 107.00 -60.34 77.94
C ASP A 758 106.76 -60.74 76.46
N LYS A 759 106.71 -62.05 76.19
CA LYS A 759 106.47 -62.60 74.85
C LYS A 759 105.03 -62.42 74.33
N LEU A 760 104.06 -62.27 75.23
CA LEU A 760 102.65 -62.09 74.86
C LEU A 760 102.32 -60.62 74.60
N GLU A 761 102.87 -59.70 75.41
CA GLU A 761 102.70 -58.25 75.19
C GLU A 761 103.27 -57.82 73.84
N LEU A 762 104.45 -58.33 73.47
CA LEU A 762 105.12 -58.08 72.18
C LEU A 762 104.40 -58.75 70.97
N GLN A 763 103.42 -59.63 71.21
CA GLN A 763 102.51 -60.14 70.17
C GLN A 763 101.27 -59.25 70.03
N LEU A 764 100.72 -58.77 71.15
CA LEU A 764 99.48 -58.00 71.18
C LEU A 764 99.62 -56.65 70.44
N ALA A 765 100.67 -55.88 70.75
CA ALA A 765 100.93 -54.59 70.10
C ALA A 765 101.07 -54.69 68.56
N LYS A 766 101.49 -55.86 68.04
CA LYS A 766 101.66 -56.10 66.60
C LYS A 766 100.36 -56.40 65.84
N GLU A 767 99.26 -56.70 66.54
CA GLU A 767 97.95 -56.82 65.89
C GLU A 767 97.16 -55.50 65.97
N GLU A 768 97.43 -54.65 66.97
CA GLU A 768 96.84 -53.30 67.08
C GLU A 768 97.32 -52.37 65.95
N GLU A 769 98.62 -52.38 65.62
CA GLU A 769 99.19 -51.61 64.50
C GLU A 769 98.51 -51.95 63.16
N LYS A 770 98.27 -53.24 62.88
CA LYS A 770 97.59 -53.73 61.67
C LYS A 770 96.09 -53.41 61.62
N LEU A 771 95.47 -53.09 62.77
CA LEU A 771 94.07 -52.69 62.82
C LEU A 771 93.93 -51.25 62.29
N LEU A 772 94.79 -50.35 62.79
CA LEU A 772 94.82 -48.94 62.39
C LEU A 772 95.10 -48.76 60.88
N GLU A 773 95.98 -49.56 60.29
CA GLU A 773 96.20 -49.56 58.83
C GLU A 773 94.92 -49.87 58.04
N LYS A 774 94.12 -50.84 58.51
CA LYS A 774 92.88 -51.25 57.83
C LYS A 774 91.77 -50.22 57.97
N ASP A 775 91.64 -49.60 59.14
CA ASP A 775 90.65 -48.55 59.37
C ASP A 775 90.92 -47.31 58.51
N PHE A 776 92.20 -46.92 58.33
CA PHE A 776 92.58 -45.84 57.43
C PHE A 776 92.28 -46.15 55.95
N ILE A 777 92.50 -47.39 55.51
CA ILE A 777 92.11 -47.85 54.17
C ILE A 777 90.57 -47.82 54.02
N TYR A 778 89.83 -48.27 55.02
CA TYR A 778 88.37 -48.29 55.01
C TYR A 778 87.76 -46.88 54.89
N GLU A 779 88.29 -45.88 55.62
CA GLU A 779 87.80 -44.51 55.52
C GLU A 779 88.02 -43.92 54.11
N GLN A 780 89.20 -44.16 53.52
CA GLN A 780 89.54 -43.65 52.19
C GLN A 780 88.74 -44.34 51.07
N VAL A 781 88.47 -45.65 51.19
CA VAL A 781 87.56 -46.38 50.29
C VAL A 781 86.13 -45.83 50.41
N SER A 782 85.64 -45.59 51.63
CA SER A 782 84.30 -45.03 51.86
C SER A 782 84.15 -43.65 51.21
N ARG A 783 85.10 -42.74 51.48
CA ARG A 783 85.14 -41.38 50.88
C ARG A 783 85.20 -41.38 49.35
N LEU A 784 85.81 -42.40 48.72
CA LEU A 784 85.81 -42.57 47.26
C LEU A 784 84.47 -43.10 46.75
N THR A 785 83.86 -44.06 47.46
CA THR A 785 82.54 -44.61 47.14
C THR A 785 81.46 -43.53 47.23
N ASP A 786 81.43 -42.70 48.27
CA ASP A 786 80.45 -41.62 48.42
C ASP A 786 80.56 -40.58 47.30
N ARG A 787 81.79 -40.26 46.87
CA ARG A 787 82.05 -39.35 45.73
C ARG A 787 81.58 -39.96 44.40
N LEU A 788 81.73 -41.28 44.22
CA LEU A 788 81.18 -42.00 43.06
C LEU A 788 79.66 -42.02 43.10
N CYS A 789 79.04 -42.44 44.20
CA CYS A 789 77.60 -42.44 44.39
C CYS A 789 76.99 -41.06 44.14
N SER A 790 77.58 -39.99 44.66
CA SER A 790 77.13 -38.61 44.45
C SER A 790 77.15 -38.20 42.98
N LYS A 791 78.24 -38.50 42.25
CA LYS A 791 78.34 -38.25 40.80
C LYS A 791 77.31 -39.08 40.01
N THR A 792 77.17 -40.37 40.33
CA THR A 792 76.17 -41.24 39.70
C THR A 792 74.74 -40.74 39.97
N GLN A 793 74.46 -40.20 41.16
CA GLN A 793 73.15 -39.65 41.51
C GLN A 793 72.79 -38.42 40.68
N ALA A 794 73.75 -37.53 40.41
CA ALA A 794 73.58 -36.41 39.49
C ALA A 794 73.35 -36.90 38.04
N CYS A 795 74.23 -37.76 37.52
CA CYS A 795 74.12 -38.27 36.15
C CYS A 795 72.81 -39.05 35.88
N LYS A 796 72.19 -39.66 36.90
CA LYS A 796 70.85 -40.28 36.78
C LYS A 796 69.79 -39.27 36.34
N GLN A 797 69.82 -38.03 36.84
CA GLN A 797 68.83 -37.00 36.49
C GLN A 797 68.99 -36.54 35.03
N ASP A 798 70.21 -36.27 34.60
CA ASP A 798 70.52 -35.90 33.20
C ASP A 798 70.17 -37.03 32.23
N THR A 799 70.52 -38.28 32.58
CA THR A 799 70.21 -39.46 31.77
C THR A 799 68.69 -39.68 31.67
N LEU A 800 67.94 -39.44 32.75
CA LEU A 800 66.48 -39.54 32.76
C LEU A 800 65.82 -38.40 31.95
N PHE A 801 66.39 -37.20 31.96
CA PHE A 801 65.95 -36.10 31.10
C PHE A 801 66.23 -36.38 29.62
N LEU A 802 67.41 -36.92 29.30
CA LEU A 802 67.78 -37.35 27.95
C LEU A 802 66.87 -38.48 27.46
N ALA A 803 66.59 -39.49 28.30
CA ALA A 803 65.65 -40.57 27.99
C ALA A 803 64.22 -40.06 27.78
N LYS A 804 63.75 -39.08 28.57
CA LYS A 804 62.45 -38.42 28.34
C LYS A 804 62.40 -37.68 27.00
N LYS A 805 63.47 -36.97 26.61
CA LYS A 805 63.59 -36.35 25.28
C LYS A 805 63.62 -37.40 24.16
N MET A 806 64.42 -38.46 24.30
CA MET A 806 64.55 -39.54 23.31
C MET A 806 63.21 -40.26 23.10
N ASN A 807 62.50 -40.62 24.16
CA ASN A 807 61.15 -41.18 24.09
C ASN A 807 60.13 -40.20 23.48
N GLY A 808 60.31 -38.89 23.68
CA GLY A 808 59.51 -37.85 23.02
C GLY A 808 59.74 -37.76 21.51
N TYR A 809 61.01 -37.85 21.06
CA TYR A 809 61.33 -37.94 19.64
C TYR A 809 60.85 -39.27 19.03
N GLN A 810 61.02 -40.39 19.71
CA GLN A 810 60.55 -41.69 19.23
C GLN A 810 59.02 -41.74 19.09
N ARG A 811 58.27 -41.07 19.98
CA ARG A 811 56.82 -40.88 19.82
C ARG A 811 56.50 -40.06 18.58
N ARG A 812 57.09 -38.87 18.41
CA ARG A 812 56.90 -38.04 17.21
C ARG A 812 57.24 -38.76 15.90
N ILE A 813 58.26 -39.63 15.91
CA ILE A 813 58.61 -40.49 14.77
C ILE A 813 57.49 -41.52 14.52
N LYS A 814 56.99 -42.20 15.56
CA LYS A 814 55.83 -43.10 15.43
C LYS A 814 54.61 -42.37 14.88
N ASP A 815 54.20 -41.26 15.50
CA ASP A 815 53.07 -40.44 15.08
C ASP A 815 53.18 -39.99 13.60
N ALA A 816 54.40 -39.70 13.14
CA ALA A 816 54.68 -39.34 11.75
C ALA A 816 54.64 -40.56 10.82
N THR A 817 55.20 -41.71 11.21
CA THR A 817 55.11 -42.95 10.44
C THR A 817 53.69 -43.50 10.35
N GLU A 818 52.86 -43.35 11.39
CA GLU A 818 51.45 -43.75 11.38
C GLU A 818 50.65 -42.87 10.41
N LYS A 819 50.87 -41.56 10.42
CA LYS A 819 50.28 -40.64 9.41
C LYS A 819 50.76 -40.94 7.99
N MET A 820 52.04 -41.30 7.82
CA MET A 820 52.58 -41.70 6.52
C MET A 820 51.99 -43.04 6.06
N MET A 821 51.82 -44.01 6.94
CA MET A 821 51.14 -45.29 6.63
C MET A 821 49.66 -45.09 6.32
N ALA A 822 48.96 -44.18 7.00
CA ALA A 822 47.59 -43.81 6.66
C ALA A 822 47.50 -43.18 5.26
N LEU A 823 48.36 -42.21 4.94
CA LEU A 823 48.41 -41.60 3.59
C LEU A 823 48.80 -42.61 2.50
N VAL A 824 49.69 -43.55 2.79
CA VAL A 824 50.05 -44.65 1.86
C VAL A 824 48.89 -45.63 1.69
N ALA A 825 48.12 -45.93 2.74
CA ALA A 825 46.92 -46.76 2.65
C ALA A 825 45.78 -46.06 1.90
N GLU A 826 45.58 -44.76 2.10
CA GLU A 826 44.66 -43.94 1.30
C GLU A 826 45.08 -43.92 -0.18
N LEU A 827 46.37 -43.69 -0.46
CA LEU A 827 46.90 -43.74 -1.83
C LEU A 827 46.71 -45.12 -2.46
N SER A 828 46.99 -46.21 -1.75
CA SER A 828 46.81 -47.57 -2.29
C SER A 828 45.34 -47.91 -2.52
N MET A 829 44.42 -47.44 -1.66
CA MET A 829 42.97 -47.57 -1.87
C MET A 829 42.50 -46.74 -3.08
N LYS A 830 43.01 -45.52 -3.27
CA LYS A 830 42.70 -44.70 -4.46
C LYS A 830 43.29 -45.30 -5.75
N GLN A 831 44.48 -45.90 -5.68
CA GLN A 831 45.07 -46.64 -6.80
C GLN A 831 44.24 -47.89 -7.13
N ALA A 832 43.82 -48.67 -6.13
CA ALA A 832 42.94 -49.82 -6.32
C ALA A 832 41.61 -49.41 -6.98
N LEU A 833 40.93 -48.39 -6.44
CA LEU A 833 39.71 -47.82 -7.05
C LEU A 833 39.94 -47.33 -8.48
N THR A 834 41.10 -46.75 -8.78
CA THR A 834 41.43 -46.30 -10.15
C THR A 834 41.60 -47.49 -11.10
N ILE A 835 42.21 -48.59 -10.63
CA ILE A 835 42.36 -49.83 -11.39
C ILE A 835 41.02 -50.53 -11.58
N GLU A 836 40.15 -50.56 -10.56
CA GLU A 836 38.79 -51.10 -10.64
C GLU A 836 37.93 -50.30 -11.62
N LEU A 837 37.96 -48.97 -11.57
CA LEU A 837 37.25 -48.11 -12.53
C LEU A 837 37.82 -48.25 -13.95
N GLN A 838 39.14 -48.38 -14.13
CA GLN A 838 39.73 -48.69 -15.44
C GLN A 838 39.33 -50.08 -15.96
N LYS A 839 39.13 -51.05 -15.07
CA LYS A 839 38.63 -52.39 -15.42
C LYS A 839 37.15 -52.34 -15.79
N GLU A 840 36.31 -51.63 -15.03
CA GLU A 840 34.90 -51.43 -15.41
C GLU A 840 34.78 -50.70 -16.75
N VAL A 841 35.54 -49.62 -16.98
CA VAL A 841 35.54 -48.92 -18.27
C VAL A 841 35.85 -49.88 -19.42
N LYS A 842 36.90 -50.71 -19.30
CA LYS A 842 37.22 -51.73 -20.31
C LYS A 842 36.11 -52.77 -20.48
N GLU A 843 35.51 -53.25 -19.40
CA GLU A 843 34.39 -54.20 -19.47
C GLU A 843 33.16 -53.59 -20.15
N LYS A 844 32.87 -52.29 -19.94
CA LYS A 844 31.82 -51.57 -20.68
C LYS A 844 32.21 -51.32 -22.14
N GLU A 845 33.46 -50.99 -22.44
CA GLU A 845 33.98 -50.81 -23.81
C GLU A 845 33.90 -52.12 -24.60
N GLU A 846 34.32 -53.25 -24.02
CA GLU A 846 34.19 -54.60 -24.59
C GLU A 846 32.72 -55.02 -24.75
N PHE A 847 31.85 -54.69 -23.79
CA PHE A 847 30.41 -54.92 -23.89
C PHE A 847 29.76 -54.11 -25.03
N ILE A 848 30.10 -52.82 -25.15
CA ILE A 848 29.63 -51.94 -26.23
C ILE A 848 30.18 -52.42 -27.58
N PHE A 849 31.45 -52.82 -27.66
CA PHE A 849 32.05 -53.41 -28.86
C PHE A 849 31.36 -54.72 -29.26
N SER A 850 31.04 -55.60 -28.30
CA SER A 850 30.27 -56.82 -28.50
C SER A 850 28.86 -56.53 -29.02
N CYS A 851 28.17 -55.53 -28.47
CA CYS A 851 26.85 -55.10 -28.95
C CYS A 851 26.91 -54.51 -30.36
N ASN A 852 27.84 -53.58 -30.63
CA ASN A 852 28.04 -52.98 -31.93
C ASN A 852 28.38 -54.04 -32.99
N SER A 853 29.28 -54.98 -32.68
CA SER A 853 29.65 -56.06 -33.61
C SER A 853 28.55 -57.09 -33.84
N ARG A 854 27.49 -57.15 -32.99
CA ARG A 854 26.25 -57.89 -33.29
C ARG A 854 25.31 -57.08 -34.18
N ILE A 855 25.13 -55.78 -33.89
CA ILE A 855 24.33 -54.85 -34.72
C ILE A 855 24.87 -54.81 -36.16
N GLU A 856 26.18 -54.67 -36.35
CA GLU A 856 26.85 -54.69 -37.67
C GLU A 856 26.65 -56.01 -38.43
N LYS A 857 26.41 -57.12 -37.73
CA LYS A 857 26.14 -58.44 -38.30
C LYS A 857 24.64 -58.74 -38.43
N GLY A 858 23.77 -57.79 -38.12
CA GLY A 858 22.32 -57.97 -38.13
C GLY A 858 21.80 -58.96 -37.08
N LEU A 859 22.59 -59.25 -36.04
CA LEU A 859 22.25 -60.21 -34.99
C LEU A 859 21.55 -59.51 -33.81
N PRO A 860 20.59 -60.17 -33.13
CA PRO A 860 19.97 -59.64 -31.93
C PRO A 860 20.96 -59.25 -30.82
N LEU A 861 20.58 -58.23 -30.05
CA LEU A 861 21.28 -57.79 -28.84
C LEU A 861 21.31 -58.88 -27.77
N ASN A 862 22.09 -58.69 -26.70
CA ASN A 862 22.26 -59.74 -25.69
C ASN A 862 20.96 -60.00 -24.92
N LYS A 863 20.70 -61.28 -24.58
CA LYS A 863 19.46 -61.72 -23.90
C LYS A 863 19.26 -61.12 -22.49
N GLU A 864 20.26 -60.43 -21.95
CA GLU A 864 20.14 -59.62 -20.73
C GLU A 864 19.46 -58.29 -21.01
N ILE A 865 19.89 -57.57 -22.06
CA ILE A 865 19.27 -56.32 -22.54
C ILE A 865 17.80 -56.59 -22.91
N GLU A 866 17.53 -57.72 -23.57
CA GLU A 866 16.16 -58.17 -23.89
C GLU A 866 15.32 -58.37 -22.62
N LYS A 867 15.88 -58.99 -21.57
CA LYS A 867 15.18 -59.18 -20.27
C LYS A 867 14.98 -57.88 -19.49
N GLU A 868 15.93 -56.95 -19.56
CA GLU A 868 15.83 -55.63 -18.93
C GLU A 868 14.81 -54.76 -19.66
N TRP A 869 14.78 -54.77 -20.99
CA TRP A 869 13.75 -54.11 -21.79
C TRP A 869 12.35 -54.69 -21.51
N LEU A 870 12.23 -56.03 -21.50
CA LEU A 870 11.00 -56.71 -21.07
C LEU A 870 10.68 -56.50 -19.58
N LYS A 871 11.62 -56.04 -18.75
CA LYS A 871 11.33 -55.63 -17.37
C LYS A 871 10.80 -54.20 -17.35
N ALA A 872 11.44 -53.26 -18.03
CA ALA A 872 10.97 -51.88 -18.17
C ALA A 872 9.52 -51.81 -18.69
N LEU A 873 9.20 -52.57 -19.76
CA LEU A 873 7.84 -52.69 -20.28
C LEU A 873 6.82 -53.17 -19.23
N ARG A 874 7.17 -54.17 -18.41
CA ARG A 874 6.29 -54.65 -17.33
C ARG A 874 6.20 -53.66 -16.17
N ASP A 875 7.28 -52.96 -15.86
CA ASP A 875 7.29 -51.92 -14.82
C ASP A 875 6.44 -50.70 -15.28
N GLU A 876 6.40 -50.38 -16.58
CA GLU A 876 5.49 -49.40 -17.21
C GLU A 876 4.03 -49.88 -17.23
N GLU A 877 3.75 -51.13 -17.64
CA GLU A 877 2.40 -51.73 -17.57
C GLU A 877 1.84 -51.73 -16.15
N MET A 878 2.67 -52.09 -15.15
CA MET A 878 2.31 -52.03 -13.73
C MET A 878 2.02 -50.59 -13.26
N TYR A 879 2.77 -49.60 -13.74
CA TYR A 879 2.50 -48.18 -13.45
C TYR A 879 1.18 -47.70 -14.07
N ALA A 880 0.89 -48.10 -15.32
CA ALA A 880 -0.37 -47.78 -15.98
C ALA A 880 -1.57 -48.40 -15.24
N LEU A 881 -1.46 -49.66 -14.83
CA LEU A 881 -2.48 -50.35 -14.04
C LEU A 881 -2.69 -49.68 -12.67
N ALA A 882 -1.64 -49.39 -11.91
CA ALA A 882 -1.75 -48.72 -10.61
C ALA A 882 -2.31 -47.28 -10.72
N THR A 883 -2.13 -46.62 -11.87
CA THR A 883 -2.72 -45.30 -12.14
C THR A 883 -4.20 -45.40 -12.48
N ALA A 884 -4.62 -46.44 -13.21
CA ALA A 884 -6.03 -46.73 -13.50
C ALA A 884 -6.80 -47.28 -12.28
N GLU A 885 -6.10 -47.96 -11.36
CA GLU A 885 -6.68 -48.42 -10.09
C GLU A 885 -7.01 -47.22 -9.19
N LYS A 886 -6.08 -46.27 -9.05
CA LYS A 886 -6.31 -45.00 -8.31
C LYS A 886 -7.46 -44.15 -8.84
N SER A 887 -7.67 -44.08 -10.16
CA SER A 887 -8.82 -43.35 -10.70
C SER A 887 -10.15 -44.08 -10.48
N ARG A 888 -10.12 -45.41 -10.31
CA ARG A 888 -11.27 -46.19 -9.84
C ARG A 888 -11.55 -45.94 -8.36
N GLU A 889 -10.53 -45.98 -7.50
CA GLU A 889 -10.66 -45.62 -6.07
C GLU A 889 -11.30 -44.23 -5.88
N PHE A 890 -10.87 -43.24 -6.69
CA PHE A 890 -11.42 -41.88 -6.67
C PHE A 890 -12.89 -41.81 -7.11
N SER A 891 -13.32 -42.71 -8.00
CA SER A 891 -14.71 -42.79 -8.48
C SER A 891 -15.60 -43.56 -7.48
N GLU A 892 -15.04 -44.56 -6.79
CA GLU A 892 -15.72 -45.31 -5.74
C GLU A 892 -15.93 -44.46 -4.49
N ALA A 893 -15.02 -43.53 -4.18
CA ALA A 893 -15.14 -42.59 -3.06
C ALA A 893 -16.45 -41.79 -3.07
N ASP A 894 -16.90 -41.27 -4.21
CA ASP A 894 -18.17 -40.52 -4.31
C ASP A 894 -19.39 -41.41 -4.01
N SER A 895 -19.31 -42.72 -4.27
CA SER A 895 -20.39 -43.68 -3.94
C SER A 895 -20.47 -44.03 -2.44
N HIS A 896 -19.49 -43.61 -1.64
CA HIS A 896 -19.45 -43.83 -0.18
C HIS A 896 -20.08 -42.70 0.65
N GLN A 897 -20.69 -41.68 0.01
CA GLN A 897 -21.35 -40.56 0.68
C GLN A 897 -22.84 -40.83 0.90
N LEU A 898 -23.29 -40.87 2.16
CA LEU A 898 -24.72 -41.01 2.49
C LEU A 898 -25.50 -39.70 2.25
N PRO A 899 -26.83 -39.74 2.05
CA PRO A 899 -27.67 -38.54 1.87
C PRO A 899 -27.59 -37.48 3.00
N ASN A 900 -27.10 -37.86 4.19
CA ASN A 900 -26.81 -36.94 5.30
C ASN A 900 -25.39 -36.32 5.25
N GLY A 901 -24.65 -36.46 4.13
CA GLY A 901 -23.31 -35.89 3.93
C GLY A 901 -22.16 -36.61 4.65
N VAL A 902 -22.43 -37.78 5.27
CA VAL A 902 -21.42 -38.55 6.01
C VAL A 902 -20.83 -39.64 5.13
N TYR A 903 -19.50 -39.67 5.00
CA TYR A 903 -18.77 -40.73 4.30
C TYR A 903 -18.70 -42.02 5.16
N THR A 904 -18.89 -43.17 4.52
CA THR A 904 -18.87 -44.49 5.18
C THR A 904 -18.04 -45.50 4.38
N THR A 905 -17.00 -46.04 5.02
CA THR A 905 -16.12 -47.09 4.46
C THR A 905 -16.74 -48.49 4.43
N ALA A 906 -18.00 -48.65 4.83
CA ALA A 906 -18.73 -49.92 4.71
C ALA A 906 -19.33 -50.07 3.30
N GLU A 907 -19.03 -51.18 2.61
CA GLU A 907 -19.75 -51.60 1.41
C GLU A 907 -21.27 -51.70 1.68
N GLN A 908 -22.10 -51.19 0.77
CA GLN A 908 -23.53 -51.56 0.80
C GLN A 908 -23.68 -53.06 0.57
N ARG A 909 -24.36 -53.75 1.49
CA ARG A 909 -24.65 -55.18 1.34
C ARG A 909 -25.69 -55.38 0.23
N PRO A 910 -25.46 -56.25 -0.77
CA PRO A 910 -26.43 -56.54 -1.84
C PRO A 910 -27.81 -57.04 -1.37
N ASN A 911 -27.90 -57.48 -0.11
CA ASN A 911 -29.11 -58.06 0.49
C ASN A 911 -29.87 -57.05 1.38
N ALA A 912 -29.91 -55.78 0.97
CA ALA A 912 -30.66 -54.71 1.64
C ALA A 912 -31.52 -53.93 0.62
N TYR A 913 -32.58 -54.56 0.09
CA TYR A 913 -33.51 -53.91 -0.83
C TYR A 913 -34.41 -52.89 -0.11
N ILE A 914 -33.98 -51.63 -0.10
CA ILE A 914 -34.74 -50.47 0.39
C ILE A 914 -35.26 -49.72 -0.85
N PRO A 915 -36.59 -49.62 -1.06
CA PRO A 915 -37.14 -48.88 -2.20
C PRO A 915 -36.96 -47.35 -2.05
N GLU A 916 -36.52 -46.69 -3.11
CA GLU A 916 -36.28 -45.24 -3.18
C GLU A 916 -37.60 -44.46 -3.36
N ALA A 917 -38.44 -44.42 -2.31
CA ALA A 917 -39.73 -43.73 -2.34
C ALA A 917 -40.03 -42.97 -1.03
N ASP A 918 -39.88 -41.64 -1.05
CA ASP A 918 -39.80 -40.72 0.10
C ASP A 918 -41.09 -40.52 0.95
N THR A 919 -42.04 -41.46 0.96
CA THR A 919 -43.36 -41.26 1.59
C THR A 919 -43.88 -42.38 2.50
N ALA A 920 -43.11 -43.43 2.79
CA ALA A 920 -43.49 -44.44 3.78
C ALA A 920 -42.30 -45.03 4.55
N LEU A 921 -42.50 -45.37 5.83
CA LEU A 921 -41.49 -45.98 6.70
C LEU A 921 -41.03 -47.36 6.17
N PRO A 922 -39.71 -47.62 6.05
CA PRO A 922 -39.20 -48.85 5.46
C PRO A 922 -39.28 -50.04 6.43
N LEU A 923 -40.25 -50.93 6.22
CA LEU A 923 -40.28 -52.26 6.85
C LEU A 923 -39.72 -53.32 5.87
N PRO A 924 -38.65 -54.04 6.23
CA PRO A 924 -38.04 -55.03 5.33
C PRO A 924 -38.93 -56.25 5.16
N LYS A 925 -39.19 -56.64 3.90
CA LYS A 925 -39.81 -57.93 3.58
C LYS A 925 -38.76 -59.04 3.53
N PRO A 926 -39.04 -60.26 4.01
CA PRO A 926 -38.12 -61.37 3.91
C PRO A 926 -37.89 -61.79 2.45
N TYR A 927 -36.65 -62.14 2.11
CA TYR A 927 -36.30 -62.68 0.81
C TYR A 927 -36.96 -64.06 0.59
N GLY A 928 -37.43 -64.32 -0.64
CA GLY A 928 -37.88 -65.65 -1.05
C GLY A 928 -36.72 -66.65 -1.15
N ALA A 929 -37.04 -67.90 -1.52
CA ALA A 929 -36.13 -69.06 -1.47
C ALA A 929 -34.87 -69.02 -2.38
N LEU A 930 -34.57 -67.89 -3.02
CA LEU A 930 -33.39 -67.64 -3.86
C LEU A 930 -32.74 -66.31 -3.44
N ALA A 931 -32.18 -66.27 -2.23
CA ALA A 931 -31.44 -65.10 -1.73
C ALA A 931 -30.05 -65.01 -2.40
N PRO A 932 -29.59 -63.83 -2.86
CA PRO A 932 -28.24 -63.66 -3.40
C PRO A 932 -27.16 -63.93 -2.34
N PHE A 933 -26.10 -64.64 -2.73
CA PHE A 933 -24.96 -64.95 -1.87
C PHE A 933 -23.68 -64.38 -2.48
N LYS A 934 -23.06 -63.37 -1.85
CA LYS A 934 -21.71 -62.87 -2.21
C LYS A 934 -20.69 -63.94 -1.78
N PRO A 935 -19.98 -64.61 -2.70
CA PRO A 935 -19.00 -65.62 -2.32
C PRO A 935 -17.85 -64.99 -1.51
N SER A 936 -17.45 -65.63 -0.42
CA SER A 936 -16.29 -65.21 0.36
C SER A 936 -14.99 -65.48 -0.40
N GLU A 937 -14.07 -64.51 -0.42
CA GLU A 937 -12.81 -64.63 -1.16
C GLU A 937 -11.92 -65.80 -0.69
N PRO A 938 -11.20 -66.46 -1.60
CA PRO A 938 -10.33 -67.58 -1.25
C PRO A 938 -9.09 -67.11 -0.51
N GLY A 939 -9.05 -67.37 0.80
CA GLY A 939 -7.92 -67.00 1.68
C GLY A 939 -6.55 -67.50 1.20
N ALA A 940 -5.50 -66.74 1.54
CA ALA A 940 -4.15 -66.83 0.97
C ALA A 940 -3.46 -68.20 1.00
N ASN A 941 -3.96 -69.16 1.79
CA ASN A 941 -3.44 -70.52 1.89
C ASN A 941 -3.67 -71.38 0.63
N MET A 942 -4.52 -70.96 -0.32
CA MET A 942 -4.81 -71.73 -1.55
C MET A 942 -3.68 -71.77 -2.61
N ARG A 943 -2.48 -71.23 -2.32
CA ARG A 943 -1.33 -71.21 -3.26
C ARG A 943 -0.70 -72.59 -3.55
N HIS A 944 -1.22 -73.69 -2.99
CA HIS A 944 -0.59 -75.02 -3.05
C HIS A 944 -1.33 -76.09 -3.89
N ILE A 945 -2.32 -75.74 -4.71
CA ILE A 945 -2.90 -76.67 -5.69
C ILE A 945 -2.14 -76.59 -7.02
N ARG A 946 -1.18 -77.50 -7.24
CA ARG A 946 -0.59 -77.71 -8.58
C ARG A 946 -1.63 -78.36 -9.49
N LYS A 947 -1.95 -77.73 -10.62
CA LYS A 947 -2.76 -78.36 -11.67
C LYS A 947 -2.00 -79.58 -12.24
N PRO A 948 -2.68 -80.71 -12.55
CA PRO A 948 -2.03 -81.90 -13.09
C PRO A 948 -1.48 -81.61 -14.50
N VAL A 949 -0.25 -82.07 -14.77
CA VAL A 949 0.35 -81.97 -16.10
C VAL A 949 -0.27 -83.05 -17.00
N ILE A 950 -0.98 -82.62 -18.03
CA ILE A 950 -1.48 -83.50 -19.09
C ILE A 950 -0.26 -84.03 -19.86
N LYS A 951 -0.08 -85.35 -19.92
CA LYS A 951 0.95 -85.95 -20.78
C LYS A 951 0.57 -85.75 -22.25
N PRO A 952 1.50 -85.38 -23.14
CA PRO A 952 1.22 -85.35 -24.56
C PRO A 952 0.86 -86.76 -25.05
N ILE A 953 -0.07 -86.83 -26.00
CA ILE A 953 -0.38 -88.06 -26.75
C ILE A 953 0.60 -88.10 -27.93
N GLU A 954 1.24 -89.24 -28.15
CA GLU A 954 2.11 -89.47 -29.30
C GLU A 954 1.27 -89.74 -30.56
N ILE A 955 1.46 -88.91 -31.60
CA ILE A 955 1.06 -89.11 -33.00
C ILE A 955 2.19 -88.55 -33.86
#